data_AF-A0A3N5GX25-F1
#
_entry.id   AF-A0A3N5GX25-F1
#
_cell.length_a   1.000
_cell.length_b   1.000
_cell.length_c   1.000
_cell.angle_alpha   90.00
_cell.angle_beta   90.00
_cell.angle_gamma   90.00
#
_symmetry.space_group_name_H-M   'P 1'
#
loop_
_entity.id
_entity.type
_entity.pdbx_description
1 polymer ?
#
loop_
_entity_poly.entity_id
_entity_poly.type
_entity_poly.pdbx_seq_one_letter_code
_entity_poly.pdbx_strand_id
1 'polypeptide(L)'
;MNARTLTPPMPRFVEARRLSALSLSCAAVMLASVPAFAKPARPQTPKDISAEWRVENQEEDTAGQPPLGDYLGIPFNDAGRQRADTTAESLWGTPEYQCRPHSAPHQWRGLGGARILKEQDPLTRDVRAYHVQFMRSLDRPIFMDGRPHPPAYAPHSWTGFSTGEWVGNTLKVTTTHLKDGYLKRGGPQTSDMYTMTEFITRHGEILTIVTVVDDPIYMVEPYVHSTTYTIDPSASVAQETCNASSFAENGGTNRHWVPHFLPGQNTAVTEWLKKEDWIPLAAARGGVKTLYPEYRSTLNGSTTTGALKVPSSRSAVSVEKKIADQSPKDGQVHVLPVQGNVYMLVADGTNITVSVGAEGVMLVNTGSSGMSEKVLAAVNQLANTAVTPPATNTCFGANCPGTWGWASPYMNAVISSPAPPKPLRYIINTSAAPDHIGGNDKIATTGFFPRGGGFGGAAPNVGRSASVIAHENVLNRMSAPAGKEPPTPTAAWPTDTYFDEFHKLPAYFNGEAVIVYHAPAANTDGDSLVFFRHSEVISAGNIFSTVSYPIIDVEKGGSIQGVIGGLNKILDLAVAEYRAQGGTWIVPGRGRLSDTADVASYRNMITIIRDRVKDMISRGLTLEQVLAARPTMDFDGRYGATSGAWTTEMFVRAVYQSLQENK
;
A
#
# COMPACT_ATOMS: atom_id res chain seq x y z
N MET A 1 -31.76 -111.97 14.53
CA MET A 1 -33.13 -111.75 14.00
C MET A 1 -33.15 -110.40 13.31
N ASN A 2 -33.78 -110.37 12.13
CA ASN A 2 -34.17 -109.23 11.29
C ASN A 2 -33.01 -108.40 10.71
N ALA A 3 -32.43 -108.81 9.58
CA ALA A 3 -32.95 -108.70 8.20
C ALA A 3 -32.85 -107.25 7.69
N ARG A 4 -31.82 -106.93 6.87
CA ARG A 4 -31.78 -107.14 5.40
C ARG A 4 -32.74 -106.15 4.70
N THR A 5 -32.39 -105.39 3.65
CA THR A 5 -31.41 -105.67 2.58
C THR A 5 -31.40 -104.52 1.54
N LEU A 6 -30.22 -104.38 0.92
CA LEU A 6 -29.95 -104.23 -0.52
C LEU A 6 -30.44 -102.99 -1.28
N THR A 7 -29.47 -102.31 -1.90
CA THR A 7 -29.49 -101.90 -3.33
C THR A 7 -28.05 -101.49 -3.73
N PRO A 8 -27.69 -101.49 -5.04
CA PRO A 8 -26.64 -102.35 -5.61
C PRO A 8 -25.34 -101.60 -6.02
N PRO A 9 -24.34 -102.33 -6.58
CA PRO A 9 -22.96 -101.84 -6.70
C PRO A 9 -22.48 -101.51 -8.14
N MET A 10 -21.41 -100.69 -8.19
CA MET A 10 -20.34 -100.61 -9.23
C MET A 10 -20.72 -100.16 -10.67
N PRO A 11 -19.75 -99.78 -11.57
CA PRO A 11 -18.29 -99.62 -11.41
C PRO A 11 -17.67 -98.31 -11.99
N ARG A 12 -16.36 -98.18 -11.75
CA ARG A 12 -15.31 -97.33 -12.35
C ARG A 12 -15.51 -96.88 -13.82
N PHE A 13 -15.07 -95.64 -14.15
CA PHE A 13 -13.84 -95.33 -14.92
C PHE A 13 -13.81 -93.85 -15.38
N VAL A 14 -12.66 -93.20 -15.16
CA VAL A 14 -11.98 -92.17 -15.98
C VAL A 14 -12.55 -90.74 -16.12
N GLU A 15 -11.61 -89.80 -15.94
CA GLU A 15 -11.64 -88.37 -16.20
C GLU A 15 -12.22 -87.96 -17.57
N ALA A 16 -12.98 -86.87 -17.61
CA ALA A 16 -12.59 -85.62 -18.28
C ALA A 16 -13.79 -84.69 -18.52
N ARG A 17 -13.65 -83.45 -18.04
CA ARG A 17 -14.19 -82.19 -18.59
C ARG A 17 -15.69 -82.12 -18.96
N ARG A 18 -16.42 -81.37 -18.14
CA ARG A 18 -17.29 -80.19 -18.47
C ARG A 18 -18.54 -80.20 -17.59
N LEU A 19 -18.55 -79.37 -16.56
CA LEU A 19 -19.77 -78.93 -15.87
C LEU A 19 -19.48 -77.64 -15.11
N SER A 20 -19.60 -76.52 -15.82
CA SER A 20 -19.80 -75.19 -15.20
C SER A 20 -20.63 -74.35 -16.16
N ALA A 21 -21.85 -74.82 -16.42
CA ALA A 21 -22.86 -74.09 -17.15
C ALA A 21 -24.25 -74.44 -16.60
N LEU A 22 -24.45 -74.26 -15.28
CA LEU A 22 -25.78 -74.05 -14.68
C LEU A 22 -25.64 -73.63 -13.21
N SER A 23 -24.84 -72.59 -12.93
CA SER A 23 -24.78 -71.97 -11.60
C SER A 23 -24.53 -70.46 -11.66
N LEU A 24 -24.51 -69.86 -12.85
CA LEU A 24 -24.30 -68.43 -13.05
C LEU A 24 -25.60 -67.62 -13.24
N SER A 25 -26.77 -68.26 -13.26
CA SER A 25 -28.02 -67.55 -13.59
C SER A 25 -28.80 -67.04 -12.36
N CYS A 26 -28.50 -67.51 -11.15
CA CYS A 26 -29.15 -67.01 -9.92
C CYS A 26 -28.27 -66.07 -9.07
N ALA A 27 -26.95 -66.03 -9.30
CA ALA A 27 -26.08 -65.04 -8.66
C ALA A 27 -26.06 -63.68 -9.40
N ALA A 28 -26.45 -63.66 -10.68
CA ALA A 28 -26.48 -62.45 -11.49
C ALA A 28 -27.70 -61.54 -11.22
N VAL A 29 -28.74 -62.03 -10.54
CA VAL A 29 -29.97 -61.24 -10.25
C VAL A 29 -29.98 -60.66 -8.83
N MET A 30 -29.13 -61.14 -7.91
CA MET A 30 -28.94 -60.53 -6.58
C MET A 30 -27.76 -59.54 -6.49
N LEU A 31 -27.01 -59.33 -7.57
CA LEU A 31 -25.97 -58.29 -7.68
C LEU A 31 -26.43 -57.06 -8.49
N ALA A 32 -27.70 -57.05 -8.94
CA ALA A 32 -28.30 -55.95 -9.71
C ALA A 32 -29.30 -55.09 -8.90
N SER A 33 -29.20 -55.13 -7.57
CA SER A 33 -29.89 -54.19 -6.68
C SER A 33 -28.89 -53.46 -5.77
N VAL A 34 -27.79 -52.97 -6.35
CA VAL A 34 -27.17 -51.77 -5.78
C VAL A 34 -28.22 -50.67 -5.92
N PRO A 35 -28.63 -49.97 -4.85
CA PRO A 35 -29.48 -48.81 -5.03
C PRO A 35 -28.73 -47.85 -5.96
N ALA A 36 -29.22 -47.68 -7.18
CA ALA A 36 -28.79 -46.68 -8.16
C ALA A 36 -29.16 -45.25 -7.71
N PHE A 37 -29.17 -45.03 -6.39
CA PHE A 37 -29.30 -43.77 -5.67
C PHE A 37 -28.08 -43.53 -4.78
N ALA A 38 -26.89 -44.03 -5.15
CA ALA A 38 -25.68 -43.35 -4.74
C ALA A 38 -25.67 -42.01 -5.50
N LYS A 39 -26.24 -40.97 -4.90
CA LYS A 39 -25.99 -39.58 -5.34
C LYS A 39 -24.47 -39.48 -5.54
N PRO A 40 -23.97 -38.88 -6.65
CA PRO A 40 -22.55 -38.56 -6.73
C PRO A 40 -22.17 -37.91 -5.40
N ALA A 41 -21.10 -38.41 -4.76
CA ALA A 41 -20.64 -37.85 -3.50
C ALA A 41 -20.64 -36.33 -3.69
N ARG A 42 -21.46 -35.62 -2.90
CA ARG A 42 -21.50 -34.16 -2.99
C ARG A 42 -20.03 -33.71 -2.95
N PRO A 43 -19.58 -32.87 -3.89
CA PRO A 43 -18.25 -32.28 -3.79
C PRO A 43 -18.09 -31.84 -2.35
N GLN A 44 -17.05 -32.34 -1.66
CA GLN A 44 -16.90 -32.12 -0.23
C GLN A 44 -16.85 -30.61 -0.04
N THR A 45 -17.97 -30.02 0.37
CA THR A 45 -18.07 -28.58 0.48
C THR A 45 -17.19 -28.23 1.66
N PRO A 46 -16.17 -27.39 1.49
CA PRO A 46 -15.31 -27.01 2.60
C PRO A 46 -16.17 -26.53 3.77
N LYS A 47 -15.79 -26.90 4.99
CA LYS A 47 -16.58 -26.52 6.17
C LYS A 47 -16.68 -25.00 6.23
N ASP A 48 -17.89 -24.51 6.43
CA ASP A 48 -18.14 -23.07 6.61
C ASP A 48 -17.29 -22.54 7.76
N ILE A 49 -16.52 -21.48 7.53
CA ILE A 49 -15.66 -20.85 8.55
C ILE A 49 -16.36 -19.68 9.26
N SER A 50 -17.56 -19.30 8.82
CA SER A 50 -18.32 -18.24 9.47
C SER A 50 -18.79 -18.66 10.86
N ALA A 51 -18.46 -17.81 11.83
CA ALA A 51 -18.90 -17.86 13.22
C ALA A 51 -18.29 -16.69 14.00
N GLU A 52 -18.68 -16.59 15.26
CA GLU A 52 -17.95 -15.88 16.31
C GLU A 52 -16.89 -16.83 16.90
N TRP A 53 -15.66 -16.36 16.98
CA TRP A 53 -14.51 -17.16 17.39
C TRP A 53 -13.80 -16.49 18.57
N ARG A 54 -13.62 -17.25 19.65
CA ARG A 54 -12.80 -16.87 20.80
C ARG A 54 -11.38 -17.37 20.60
N VAL A 55 -10.40 -16.51 20.80
CA VAL A 55 -8.98 -16.89 20.74
C VAL A 55 -8.63 -17.75 21.96
N GLU A 56 -8.02 -18.91 21.73
CA GLU A 56 -7.46 -19.76 22.78
C GLU A 56 -5.97 -19.40 22.93
N ASN A 57 -5.67 -18.33 23.66
CA ASN A 57 -4.28 -17.94 23.93
C ASN A 57 -3.67 -18.83 25.01
N GLN A 58 -3.01 -19.91 24.58
CA GLN A 58 -2.07 -20.69 25.42
C GLN A 58 -0.60 -20.44 25.02
N GLU A 59 -0.34 -19.59 24.04
CA GLU A 59 1.01 -19.11 23.71
C GLU A 59 1.32 -17.83 24.52
N GLU A 60 2.58 -17.58 24.85
CA GLU A 60 3.08 -16.57 25.83
C GLU A 60 2.60 -15.10 25.63
N ASP A 61 1.88 -14.81 24.56
CA ASP A 61 1.09 -13.58 24.35
C ASP A 61 -0.20 -13.64 25.21
N THR A 62 -0.06 -13.72 26.53
CA THR A 62 -1.21 -13.53 27.44
C THR A 62 -1.82 -12.13 27.22
N ALA A 63 -2.92 -11.77 27.89
CA ALA A 63 -3.54 -10.45 27.77
C ALA A 63 -2.60 -9.24 28.05
N GLY A 64 -1.33 -9.47 28.42
CA GLY A 64 -0.27 -8.48 28.53
C GLY A 64 0.43 -8.15 27.20
N GLN A 65 0.95 -6.93 27.12
CA GLN A 65 1.92 -6.53 26.09
C GLN A 65 3.19 -7.38 26.23
N PRO A 66 3.74 -8.00 25.15
CA PRO A 66 5.01 -8.68 25.27
C PRO A 66 6.11 -7.65 25.60
N PRO A 67 7.16 -8.04 26.33
CA PRO A 67 8.19 -7.10 26.76
C PRO A 67 8.88 -6.40 25.57
N LEU A 68 9.23 -5.12 25.75
CA LEU A 68 10.04 -4.39 24.77
C LEU A 68 11.36 -5.14 24.53
N GLY A 69 11.66 -5.40 23.26
CA GLY A 69 12.87 -6.12 22.87
C GLY A 69 12.77 -7.65 22.90
N ASP A 70 11.59 -8.21 23.17
CA ASP A 70 11.32 -9.64 22.93
C ASP A 70 11.05 -9.93 21.46
N TYR A 71 12.07 -10.41 20.76
CA TYR A 71 12.04 -10.81 19.36
C TYR A 71 12.17 -12.33 19.19
N LEU A 72 11.87 -13.11 20.24
CA LEU A 72 11.92 -14.57 20.20
C LEU A 72 11.06 -15.11 19.05
N GLY A 73 11.64 -16.02 18.27
CA GLY A 73 10.99 -16.67 17.14
C GLY A 73 10.90 -15.81 15.87
N ILE A 74 11.38 -14.56 15.87
CA ILE A 74 11.31 -13.67 14.70
C ILE A 74 12.62 -13.78 13.89
N PRO A 75 12.57 -14.10 12.58
CA PRO A 75 13.75 -14.21 11.69
C PRO A 75 14.35 -12.84 11.29
N PHE A 76 14.51 -11.90 12.23
CA PHE A 76 15.00 -10.56 11.91
C PHE A 76 16.39 -10.54 11.28
N ASN A 77 16.55 -9.68 10.28
CA ASN A 77 17.85 -9.19 9.83
C ASN A 77 18.29 -7.98 10.70
N ASP A 78 19.46 -7.40 10.39
CA ASP A 78 19.97 -6.24 11.15
C ASP A 78 19.08 -4.99 11.01
N ALA A 79 18.51 -4.76 9.83
CA ALA A 79 17.60 -3.65 9.58
C ALA A 79 16.31 -3.77 10.40
N GLY A 80 15.72 -4.97 10.46
CA GLY A 80 14.52 -5.25 11.26
C GLY A 80 14.75 -5.05 12.75
N ARG A 81 15.89 -5.53 13.27
CA ARG A 81 16.29 -5.27 14.66
C ARG A 81 16.47 -3.78 14.93
N GLN A 82 17.21 -3.05 14.09
CA GLN A 82 17.41 -1.62 14.29
C GLN A 82 16.08 -0.83 14.21
N ARG A 83 15.20 -1.20 13.28
CA ARG A 83 13.88 -0.57 13.16
C ARG A 83 13.08 -0.75 14.44
N ALA A 84 13.06 -1.98 14.99
CA ALA A 84 12.34 -2.30 16.20
C ALA A 84 12.96 -1.60 17.44
N ASP A 85 14.29 -1.56 17.56
CA ASP A 85 15.00 -0.93 18.69
C ASP A 85 14.79 0.59 18.76
N THR A 86 14.72 1.24 17.61
CA THR A 86 14.67 2.70 17.52
C THR A 86 13.25 3.26 17.51
N THR A 87 12.23 2.40 17.39
CA THR A 87 10.82 2.80 17.45
C THR A 87 10.39 2.93 18.91
N ALA A 88 9.97 4.14 19.30
CA ALA A 88 9.43 4.39 20.64
C ALA A 88 7.94 4.04 20.70
N GLU A 89 7.49 3.32 21.74
CA GLU A 89 6.07 2.99 21.94
C GLU A 89 5.21 4.25 22.06
N SER A 90 5.78 5.35 22.56
CA SER A 90 5.15 6.67 22.61
C SER A 90 4.71 7.21 21.24
N LEU A 91 5.19 6.63 20.13
CA LEU A 91 4.70 6.96 18.80
C LEU A 91 3.19 6.74 18.66
N TRP A 92 2.62 5.76 19.37
CA TRP A 92 1.17 5.53 19.40
C TRP A 92 0.37 6.69 20.02
N GLY A 93 1.03 7.61 20.73
CA GLY A 93 0.42 8.84 21.25
C GLY A 93 0.40 10.01 20.26
N THR A 94 1.03 9.90 19.09
CA THR A 94 1.01 11.00 18.11
C THR A 94 -0.32 11.03 17.35
N PRO A 95 -0.77 12.20 16.86
CA PRO A 95 -2.06 12.32 16.18
C PRO A 95 -2.23 11.40 14.98
N GLU A 96 -1.15 11.10 14.25
CA GLU A 96 -1.19 10.24 13.06
C GLU A 96 -1.21 8.73 13.40
N TYR A 97 -1.00 8.36 14.67
CA TYR A 97 -0.87 6.96 15.11
C TYR A 97 -1.93 6.53 16.15
N GLN A 98 -2.52 7.45 16.91
CA GLN A 98 -3.48 7.14 17.99
C GLN A 98 -4.66 6.25 17.56
N CYS A 99 -5.14 6.43 16.32
CA CYS A 99 -6.27 5.67 15.77
C CYS A 99 -5.88 4.58 14.79
N ARG A 100 -4.58 4.31 14.59
CA ARG A 100 -4.15 3.22 13.68
C ARG A 100 -4.64 1.86 14.24
N PRO A 101 -5.24 1.00 13.40
CA PRO A 101 -5.68 -0.32 13.81
C PRO A 101 -4.51 -1.26 14.08
N HIS A 102 -4.78 -2.45 14.61
CA HIS A 102 -3.82 -3.55 14.57
C HIS A 102 -3.49 -3.91 13.12
N SER A 103 -2.20 -4.01 12.81
CA SER A 103 -1.68 -4.49 11.53
C SER A 103 -2.14 -5.93 11.27
N ALA A 104 -2.44 -6.24 10.01
CA ALA A 104 -2.93 -7.55 9.57
C ALA A 104 -2.25 -8.78 10.25
N PRO A 105 -0.90 -8.90 10.30
CA PRO A 105 -0.25 -10.06 10.90
C PRO A 105 -0.46 -10.18 12.42
N HIS A 106 -0.83 -9.10 13.10
CA HIS A 106 -1.11 -9.11 14.54
C HIS A 106 -2.59 -9.43 14.86
N GLN A 107 -3.52 -9.27 13.91
CA GLN A 107 -4.96 -9.25 14.20
C GLN A 107 -5.48 -10.56 14.83
N TRP A 108 -5.00 -11.71 14.38
CA TRP A 108 -5.42 -13.02 14.93
C TRP A 108 -4.98 -13.24 16.39
N ARG A 109 -4.02 -12.48 16.90
CA ARG A 109 -3.64 -12.51 18.33
C ARG A 109 -4.11 -11.28 19.09
N GLY A 110 -4.84 -10.39 18.40
CA GLY A 110 -5.43 -9.21 19.01
C GLY A 110 -6.45 -9.59 20.08
N LEU A 111 -6.64 -8.70 21.05
CA LEU A 111 -7.67 -8.86 22.09
C LEU A 111 -9.07 -8.88 21.45
N GLY A 112 -9.97 -9.70 21.98
CA GLY A 112 -11.41 -9.64 21.66
C GLY A 112 -11.92 -10.65 20.64
N GLY A 113 -11.11 -11.64 20.22
CA GLY A 113 -11.55 -12.69 19.30
C GLY A 113 -11.76 -12.21 17.87
N ALA A 114 -12.40 -13.03 17.04
CA ALA A 114 -12.65 -12.74 15.63
C ALA A 114 -14.08 -13.14 15.22
N ARG A 115 -14.73 -12.28 14.43
CA ARG A 115 -16.00 -12.58 13.77
C ARG A 115 -15.75 -12.81 12.31
N ILE A 116 -16.23 -13.92 11.76
CA ILE A 116 -16.20 -14.19 10.32
C ILE A 116 -17.63 -14.20 9.80
N LEU A 117 -17.96 -13.21 8.97
CA LEU A 117 -19.24 -13.14 8.25
C LEU A 117 -19.08 -13.65 6.82
N LYS A 118 -20.16 -14.16 6.25
CA LYS A 118 -20.21 -14.73 4.91
C LYS A 118 -21.10 -13.88 4.01
N GLU A 119 -20.51 -13.30 2.97
CA GLU A 119 -21.25 -12.60 1.90
C GLU A 119 -21.54 -13.59 0.77
N GLN A 120 -22.81 -13.70 0.37
CA GLN A 120 -23.22 -14.57 -0.72
C GLN A 120 -23.90 -13.78 -1.84
N ASP A 121 -23.68 -14.23 -3.07
CA ASP A 121 -24.43 -13.75 -4.23
C ASP A 121 -25.94 -14.02 -4.01
N PRO A 122 -26.82 -13.00 -4.14
CA PRO A 122 -28.24 -13.19 -3.88
C PRO A 122 -28.94 -14.10 -4.90
N LEU A 123 -28.38 -14.26 -6.10
CA LEU A 123 -28.91 -15.07 -7.18
C LEU A 123 -28.29 -16.47 -7.18
N THR A 124 -26.95 -16.58 -7.24
CA THR A 124 -26.27 -17.89 -7.36
C THR A 124 -26.04 -18.58 -6.03
N ARG A 125 -26.07 -17.84 -4.91
CA ARG A 125 -25.72 -18.31 -3.55
C ARG A 125 -24.25 -18.69 -3.36
N ASP A 126 -23.41 -18.40 -4.34
CA ASP A 126 -21.97 -18.56 -4.20
C ASP A 126 -21.43 -17.59 -3.15
N VAL A 127 -20.41 -18.00 -2.42
CA VAL A 127 -19.71 -17.11 -1.48
C VAL A 127 -18.89 -16.12 -2.29
N ARG A 128 -19.19 -14.83 -2.16
CA ARG A 128 -18.44 -13.74 -2.81
C ARG A 128 -17.26 -13.29 -1.96
N ALA A 129 -17.47 -13.21 -0.64
CA ALA A 129 -16.43 -12.83 0.30
C ALA A 129 -16.68 -13.42 1.70
N TYR A 130 -15.60 -13.57 2.46
CA TYR A 130 -15.67 -13.64 3.92
C TYR A 130 -15.21 -12.30 4.50
N HIS A 131 -15.94 -11.77 5.48
CA HIS A 131 -15.54 -10.55 6.20
C HIS A 131 -15.01 -10.93 7.57
N VAL A 132 -13.73 -10.67 7.81
CA VAL A 132 -13.10 -10.91 9.11
C VAL A 132 -13.06 -9.61 9.89
N GLN A 133 -13.66 -9.62 11.08
CA GLN A 133 -13.80 -8.46 11.95
C GLN A 133 -13.15 -8.75 13.31
N PHE A 134 -12.46 -7.75 13.85
CA PHE A 134 -11.78 -7.81 15.15
C PHE A 134 -12.10 -6.57 15.98
N MET A 135 -11.74 -6.59 17.26
CA MET A 135 -12.04 -5.48 18.16
C MET A 135 -11.38 -4.16 17.73
N ARG A 136 -10.05 -4.14 17.55
CA ARG A 136 -9.28 -2.94 17.18
C ARG A 136 -8.86 -2.94 15.71
N SER A 137 -9.60 -3.60 14.82
CA SER A 137 -9.25 -3.63 13.38
C SER A 137 -10.42 -3.20 12.50
N LEU A 138 -10.09 -2.90 11.24
CA LEU A 138 -11.10 -2.68 10.21
C LEU A 138 -11.66 -4.02 9.73
N ASP A 139 -12.83 -3.96 9.10
CA ASP A 139 -13.39 -5.07 8.33
C ASP A 139 -12.39 -5.48 7.22
N ARG A 140 -12.03 -6.77 7.18
CA ARG A 140 -11.16 -7.32 6.14
C ARG A 140 -11.96 -8.27 5.24
N PRO A 141 -12.28 -7.86 4.00
CA PRO A 141 -12.88 -8.76 3.03
C PRO A 141 -11.84 -9.71 2.44
N ILE A 142 -12.17 -10.99 2.40
CA ILE A 142 -11.43 -12.05 1.69
C ILE A 142 -12.27 -12.43 0.48
N PHE A 143 -11.86 -11.98 -0.71
CA PHE A 143 -12.62 -12.18 -1.93
C PHE A 143 -12.45 -13.61 -2.48
N MET A 144 -13.56 -14.24 -2.81
CA MET A 144 -13.65 -15.62 -3.30
C MET A 144 -14.09 -15.69 -4.77
N ASP A 145 -14.36 -14.55 -5.40
CA ASP A 145 -15.01 -14.42 -6.70
C ASP A 145 -14.04 -14.26 -7.89
N GLY A 146 -12.73 -14.40 -7.65
CA GLY A 146 -11.71 -14.32 -8.69
C GLY A 146 -11.57 -12.93 -9.33
N ARG A 147 -12.02 -11.86 -8.64
CA ARG A 147 -11.88 -10.50 -9.15
C ARG A 147 -10.42 -10.13 -9.44
N PRO A 148 -10.17 -9.21 -10.41
CA PRO A 148 -8.82 -8.81 -10.75
C PRO A 148 -8.05 -8.26 -9.55
N HIS A 149 -6.77 -8.63 -9.48
CA HIS A 149 -5.87 -8.08 -8.49
C HIS A 149 -5.56 -6.60 -8.82
N PRO A 150 -5.57 -5.68 -7.83
CA PRO A 150 -5.22 -4.29 -8.07
C PRO A 150 -3.77 -4.14 -8.57
N PRO A 151 -3.50 -3.13 -9.42
CA PRO A 151 -2.14 -2.83 -9.84
C PRO A 151 -1.31 -2.32 -8.65
N ALA A 152 0.00 -2.53 -8.66
CA ALA A 152 0.86 -2.17 -7.51
C ALA A 152 0.89 -0.67 -7.16
N TYR A 153 0.54 0.21 -8.10
CA TYR A 153 0.40 1.65 -7.87
C TYR A 153 -0.97 2.06 -7.28
N ALA A 154 -1.87 1.10 -7.00
CA ALA A 154 -3.12 1.32 -6.29
C ALA A 154 -2.88 1.62 -4.79
N PRO A 155 -3.84 2.26 -4.10
CA PRO A 155 -3.70 2.56 -2.68
C PRO A 155 -3.58 1.29 -1.83
N HIS A 156 -2.75 1.36 -0.79
CA HIS A 156 -2.67 0.33 0.24
C HIS A 156 -3.62 0.65 1.40
N SER A 157 -4.05 -0.38 2.12
CA SER A 157 -4.89 -0.26 3.32
C SER A 157 -4.30 -1.03 4.51
N TRP A 158 -4.81 -0.79 5.71
CA TRP A 158 -4.42 -1.53 6.92
C TRP A 158 -4.78 -3.03 6.85
N THR A 159 -5.83 -3.37 6.11
CA THR A 159 -6.33 -4.75 5.96
C THR A 159 -5.87 -5.42 4.65
N GLY A 160 -5.34 -4.63 3.72
CA GLY A 160 -4.84 -5.08 2.43
C GLY A 160 -5.93 -5.53 1.46
N PHE A 161 -5.48 -6.12 0.35
CA PHE A 161 -6.31 -6.81 -0.61
C PHE A 161 -6.14 -8.32 -0.44
N SER A 162 -7.16 -9.00 0.08
CA SER A 162 -7.14 -10.44 0.35
C SER A 162 -7.95 -11.22 -0.69
N THR A 163 -7.36 -12.28 -1.25
CA THR A 163 -8.07 -13.29 -2.06
C THR A 163 -7.97 -14.66 -1.42
N GLY A 164 -9.06 -15.43 -1.47
CA GLY A 164 -9.13 -16.76 -0.90
C GLY A 164 -9.31 -17.84 -1.95
N GLU A 165 -8.64 -18.98 -1.74
CA GLU A 165 -8.81 -20.20 -2.52
C GLU A 165 -8.89 -21.42 -1.59
N TRP A 166 -9.78 -22.36 -1.89
CA TRP A 166 -9.90 -23.59 -1.10
C TRP A 166 -8.88 -24.65 -1.56
N VAL A 167 -7.99 -25.05 -0.67
CA VAL A 167 -7.06 -26.17 -0.85
C VAL A 167 -7.51 -27.32 0.05
N GLY A 168 -8.31 -28.24 -0.50
CA GLY A 168 -8.99 -29.25 0.30
C GLY A 168 -9.96 -28.60 1.29
N ASN A 169 -9.75 -28.83 2.59
CA ASN A 169 -10.56 -28.25 3.69
C ASN A 169 -9.94 -26.99 4.31
N THR A 170 -8.87 -26.46 3.70
CA THR A 170 -8.15 -25.29 4.20
C THR A 170 -8.37 -24.13 3.26
N LEU A 171 -8.85 -23.00 3.80
CA LEU A 171 -8.91 -21.75 3.05
C LEU A 171 -7.52 -21.13 3.07
N LYS A 172 -6.87 -21.08 1.90
CA LYS A 172 -5.63 -20.33 1.72
C LYS A 172 -6.00 -18.90 1.34
N VAL A 173 -5.54 -17.93 2.11
CA VAL A 173 -5.75 -16.50 1.88
C VAL A 173 -4.42 -15.86 1.54
N THR A 174 -4.35 -15.10 0.46
CA THR A 174 -3.18 -14.29 0.11
C THR A 174 -3.55 -12.82 0.21
N THR A 175 -2.78 -12.05 0.97
CA THR A 175 -3.02 -10.61 1.19
C THR A 175 -1.81 -9.78 0.76
N THR A 176 -2.08 -8.76 -0.07
CA THR A 176 -1.11 -7.76 -0.54
C THR A 176 -1.64 -6.34 -0.28
N HIS A 177 -1.00 -5.29 -0.81
CA HIS A 177 -1.45 -3.90 -0.68
C HIS A 177 -1.63 -3.45 0.78
N LEU A 178 -0.72 -3.90 1.65
CA LEU A 178 -0.73 -3.60 3.07
C LEU A 178 0.11 -2.36 3.37
N LYS A 179 -0.35 -1.53 4.29
CA LYS A 179 0.48 -0.47 4.89
C LYS A 179 1.54 -1.06 5.84
N ASP A 180 2.48 -0.23 6.27
CA ASP A 180 3.45 -0.61 7.29
C ASP A 180 2.78 -0.91 8.65
N GLY A 181 3.44 -1.68 9.51
CA GLY A 181 2.78 -2.20 10.71
C GLY A 181 3.73 -2.86 11.68
N TYR A 182 3.23 -3.85 12.41
CA TYR A 182 4.00 -4.63 13.38
C TYR A 182 3.50 -6.07 13.50
N LEU A 183 4.34 -6.97 14.00
CA LEU A 183 4.02 -8.39 14.19
C LEU A 183 3.45 -8.69 15.58
N LYS A 184 4.03 -8.03 16.58
CA LYS A 184 3.67 -8.09 17.99
C LYS A 184 3.61 -6.66 18.50
N ARG A 185 2.69 -6.39 19.43
CA ARG A 185 2.73 -5.11 20.16
C ARG A 185 4.09 -5.04 20.89
N GLY A 186 4.67 -3.86 21.12
CA GLY A 186 6.01 -3.76 21.74
C GLY A 186 7.20 -3.68 20.77
N GLY A 187 6.96 -3.34 19.50
CA GLY A 187 8.02 -2.79 18.63
C GLY A 187 8.45 -3.56 17.38
N PRO A 188 8.24 -4.89 17.21
CA PRO A 188 8.59 -5.60 15.97
C PRO A 188 7.87 -5.09 14.71
N GLN A 189 8.46 -4.13 14.00
CA GLN A 189 7.84 -3.49 12.84
C GLN A 189 7.84 -4.37 11.58
N THR A 190 6.87 -4.14 10.70
CA THR A 190 6.82 -4.65 9.32
C THR A 190 6.91 -3.50 8.32
N SER A 191 7.46 -3.75 7.14
CA SER A 191 7.45 -2.82 6.01
C SER A 191 6.05 -2.72 5.40
N ASP A 192 5.85 -1.97 4.32
CA ASP A 192 4.67 -2.05 3.44
C ASP A 192 4.93 -2.95 2.21
N MET A 193 6.03 -3.70 2.22
CA MET A 193 6.46 -4.62 1.15
C MET A 193 6.20 -6.08 1.47
N TYR A 194 5.70 -6.39 2.67
CA TYR A 194 5.40 -7.77 3.05
C TYR A 194 4.20 -8.32 2.30
N THR A 195 4.16 -9.64 2.18
CA THR A 195 2.97 -10.40 1.78
C THR A 195 2.55 -11.26 2.97
N MET A 196 1.25 -11.41 3.20
CA MET A 196 0.72 -12.29 4.23
C MET A 196 -0.06 -13.43 3.56
N THR A 197 0.31 -14.67 3.88
CA THR A 197 -0.44 -15.87 3.46
C THR A 197 -0.99 -16.57 4.70
N GLU A 198 -2.26 -16.90 4.69
CA GLU A 198 -2.94 -17.55 5.81
C GLU A 198 -3.55 -18.88 5.37
N PHE A 199 -3.51 -19.86 6.24
CA PHE A 199 -4.13 -21.17 6.05
C PHE A 199 -5.12 -21.38 7.18
N ILE A 200 -6.41 -21.25 6.86
CA ILE A 200 -7.50 -21.29 7.82
C ILE A 200 -8.22 -22.64 7.68
N THR A 201 -8.15 -23.47 8.72
CA THR A 201 -8.72 -24.83 8.72
C THR A 201 -9.69 -25.00 9.89
N ARG A 202 -10.94 -25.37 9.59
CA ARG A 202 -11.95 -25.65 10.62
C ARG A 202 -12.00 -27.13 10.99
N HIS A 203 -11.78 -27.41 12.27
CA HIS A 203 -11.82 -28.74 12.90
C HIS A 203 -13.04 -28.88 13.82
N GLY A 204 -14.26 -28.66 13.28
CA GLY A 204 -15.48 -28.70 14.08
C GLY A 204 -15.67 -27.39 14.85
N GLU A 205 -15.50 -27.42 16.16
CA GLU A 205 -15.57 -26.25 17.04
C GLU A 205 -14.24 -25.49 17.16
N ILE A 206 -13.17 -26.02 16.57
CA ILE A 206 -11.83 -25.42 16.58
C ILE A 206 -11.53 -24.84 15.19
N LEU A 207 -10.90 -23.66 15.16
CA LEU A 207 -10.34 -23.04 13.96
C LEU A 207 -8.83 -22.86 14.17
N THR A 208 -8.05 -23.44 13.27
CA THR A 208 -6.59 -23.27 13.25
C THR A 208 -6.25 -22.29 12.13
N ILE A 209 -5.50 -21.25 12.45
CA ILE A 209 -4.95 -20.30 11.49
C ILE A 209 -3.44 -20.43 11.52
N VAL A 210 -2.82 -20.75 10.39
CA VAL A 210 -1.38 -20.61 10.20
C VAL A 210 -1.14 -19.40 9.32
N THR A 211 -0.40 -18.42 9.83
CA THR A 211 -0.06 -17.19 9.11
C THR A 211 1.42 -17.19 8.79
N VAL A 212 1.74 -16.85 7.55
CA VAL A 212 3.08 -16.73 6.99
C VAL A 212 3.26 -15.29 6.53
N VAL A 213 4.14 -14.55 7.20
CA VAL A 213 4.49 -13.17 6.87
C VAL A 213 5.84 -13.17 6.18
N ASP A 214 5.86 -12.85 4.88
CA ASP A 214 7.07 -12.72 4.10
C ASP A 214 7.41 -11.22 3.94
N ASP A 215 8.23 -10.69 4.85
CA ASP A 215 8.73 -9.31 4.83
C ASP A 215 10.22 -9.28 4.43
N PRO A 216 10.53 -9.08 3.14
CA PRO A 216 11.90 -9.12 2.66
C PRO A 216 12.76 -7.93 3.11
N ILE A 217 12.17 -6.88 3.70
CA ILE A 217 12.91 -5.72 4.20
C ILE A 217 13.53 -6.03 5.57
N TYR A 218 12.74 -6.61 6.47
CA TYR A 218 13.11 -6.77 7.87
C TYR A 218 13.44 -8.20 8.28
N MET A 219 13.13 -9.19 7.44
CA MET A 219 13.34 -10.61 7.76
C MET A 219 14.29 -11.29 6.78
N VAL A 220 14.99 -12.30 7.28
CA VAL A 220 15.83 -13.18 6.44
C VAL A 220 15.00 -14.27 5.77
N GLU A 221 13.94 -14.73 6.42
CA GLU A 221 13.00 -15.74 5.93
C GLU A 221 11.57 -15.45 6.43
N PRO A 222 10.53 -16.05 5.85
CA PRO A 222 9.15 -15.81 6.27
C PRO A 222 8.91 -16.16 7.74
N TYR A 223 8.26 -15.26 8.47
CA TYR A 223 7.81 -15.49 9.84
C TYR A 223 6.51 -16.29 9.85
N VAL A 224 6.54 -17.48 10.44
CA VAL A 224 5.40 -18.40 10.52
C VAL A 224 4.89 -18.47 11.95
N HIS A 225 3.58 -18.33 12.11
CA HIS A 225 2.93 -18.54 13.40
C HIS A 225 1.59 -19.26 13.24
N SER A 226 1.19 -19.98 14.28
CA SER A 226 -0.12 -20.60 14.40
C SER A 226 -0.96 -19.90 15.46
N THR A 227 -2.27 -19.90 15.29
CA THR A 227 -3.22 -19.42 16.31
C THR A 227 -4.43 -20.32 16.29
N THR A 228 -4.92 -20.65 17.49
CA THR A 228 -6.09 -21.53 17.66
C THR A 228 -7.24 -20.73 18.22
N TYR A 229 -8.42 -20.97 17.66
CA TYR A 229 -9.67 -20.38 18.09
C TYR A 229 -10.68 -21.49 18.39
N THR A 230 -11.58 -21.22 19.33
CA THR A 230 -12.75 -22.05 19.59
C THR A 230 -14.00 -21.24 19.29
N ILE A 231 -15.02 -21.89 18.73
CA ILE A 231 -16.29 -21.24 18.44
C ILE A 231 -16.92 -20.72 19.75
N ASP A 232 -17.41 -19.49 19.73
CA ASP A 232 -18.13 -18.91 20.86
C ASP A 232 -19.42 -18.25 20.36
N PRO A 233 -20.53 -18.99 20.31
CA PRO A 233 -21.82 -18.46 19.86
C PRO A 233 -22.38 -17.32 20.75
N SER A 234 -21.81 -17.12 21.93
CA SER A 234 -22.20 -16.06 22.87
C SER A 234 -21.32 -14.81 22.77
N ALA A 235 -20.19 -14.91 22.08
CA ALA A 235 -19.29 -13.79 21.90
C ALA A 235 -19.95 -12.70 21.03
N SER A 236 -19.57 -11.47 21.33
CA SER A 236 -19.85 -10.32 20.50
C SER A 236 -18.54 -9.55 20.34
N VAL A 237 -17.94 -9.65 19.16
CA VAL A 237 -16.75 -8.86 18.83
C VAL A 237 -17.17 -7.40 18.73
N ALA A 238 -16.89 -6.64 19.78
CA ALA A 238 -17.19 -5.22 19.85
C ALA A 238 -16.22 -4.44 18.96
N GLN A 239 -16.70 -3.45 18.22
CA GLN A 239 -15.81 -2.52 17.53
C GLN A 239 -15.26 -1.51 18.53
N GLU A 240 -13.95 -1.43 18.67
CA GLU A 240 -13.30 -0.37 19.46
C GLU A 240 -13.52 0.98 18.78
N THR A 241 -14.15 1.91 19.47
CA THR A 241 -14.26 3.30 19.03
C THR A 241 -12.95 4.00 19.33
N CYS A 242 -12.27 4.54 18.31
CA CYS A 242 -11.14 5.42 18.56
C CYS A 242 -11.66 6.80 18.99
N ASN A 243 -11.52 7.11 20.27
CA ASN A 243 -11.68 8.48 20.76
C ASN A 243 -10.30 9.12 20.73
N ALA A 244 -10.02 9.89 19.68
CA ALA A 244 -8.81 10.70 19.61
C ALA A 244 -8.71 11.55 20.87
N SER A 245 -7.70 11.31 21.71
CA SER A 245 -7.49 12.10 22.91
C SER A 245 -6.81 13.41 22.55
N SER A 246 -7.15 14.50 23.25
CA SER A 246 -6.44 15.76 23.10
C SER A 246 -5.00 15.57 23.57
N PHE A 247 -4.07 15.52 22.60
CA PHE A 247 -2.62 15.72 22.73
C PHE A 247 -2.12 16.09 24.13
N ALA A 248 -1.62 15.12 24.89
CA ALA A 248 -0.82 15.39 26.09
C ALA A 248 0.06 14.21 26.55
N GLU A 249 0.31 13.18 25.74
CA GLU A 249 1.28 12.15 26.10
C GLU A 249 2.39 12.08 25.05
N ASN A 250 3.64 12.31 25.50
CA ASN A 250 4.89 12.02 24.79
C ASN A 250 5.35 12.96 23.65
N GLY A 251 5.37 14.28 23.90
CA GLY A 251 5.97 15.25 22.96
C GLY A 251 5.71 16.72 23.27
N GLY A 252 4.90 17.01 24.31
CA GLY A 252 4.45 18.36 24.61
C GLY A 252 3.41 18.85 23.59
N THR A 253 3.44 20.14 23.28
CA THR A 253 2.49 20.81 22.37
C THR A 253 2.88 20.77 20.89
N ASN A 254 4.06 20.20 20.56
CA ASN A 254 4.51 20.11 19.17
C ASN A 254 3.85 18.91 18.46
N ARG A 255 2.80 19.18 17.67
CA ARG A 255 2.10 18.16 16.87
C ARG A 255 2.98 17.42 15.85
N HIS A 256 4.14 17.97 15.49
CA HIS A 256 5.05 17.36 14.51
C HIS A 256 6.22 16.61 15.17
N TRP A 257 6.20 16.45 16.49
CA TRP A 257 7.20 15.66 17.18
C TRP A 257 7.10 14.18 16.79
N VAL A 258 8.24 13.58 16.44
CA VAL A 258 8.35 12.16 16.11
C VAL A 258 9.17 11.48 17.20
N PRO A 259 8.55 10.79 18.17
CA PRO A 259 9.29 10.11 19.22
C PRO A 259 10.05 8.91 18.65
N HIS A 260 11.34 8.83 18.95
CA HIS A 260 12.23 7.75 18.54
C HIS A 260 13.47 7.69 19.44
N PHE A 261 14.18 6.57 19.40
CA PHE A 261 15.50 6.44 20.02
C PHE A 261 16.59 6.54 18.95
N LEU A 262 17.72 7.17 19.31
CA LEU A 262 18.93 7.04 18.50
C LEU A 262 19.46 5.60 18.60
N PRO A 263 20.16 5.10 17.57
CA PRO A 263 20.73 3.74 17.59
C PRO A 263 21.55 3.48 18.86
N GLY A 264 21.21 2.40 19.57
CA GLY A 264 21.87 2.00 20.81
C GLY A 264 21.44 2.74 22.08
N GLN A 265 20.52 3.72 22.00
CA GLN A 265 20.07 4.49 23.16
C GLN A 265 18.77 4.00 23.81
N ASN A 266 18.09 3.01 23.21
CA ASN A 266 16.92 2.41 23.83
C ASN A 266 17.34 1.41 24.92
N THR A 267 17.38 1.86 26.17
CA THR A 267 17.78 1.01 27.31
C THR A 267 16.72 -0.03 27.67
N ALA A 268 15.46 0.15 27.23
CA ALA A 268 14.35 -0.73 27.59
C ALA A 268 14.41 -2.12 26.94
N VAL A 269 15.14 -2.27 25.82
CA VAL A 269 15.17 -3.52 25.01
C VAL A 269 15.74 -4.74 25.71
N THR A 270 16.42 -4.56 26.85
CA THR A 270 16.97 -5.67 27.67
C THR A 270 16.45 -5.67 29.10
N GLU A 271 15.57 -4.74 29.46
CA GLU A 271 15.11 -4.59 30.86
C GLU A 271 14.39 -5.85 31.37
N TRP A 272 13.60 -6.50 30.50
CA TRP A 272 12.86 -7.69 30.86
C TRP A 272 13.75 -8.91 31.12
N LEU A 273 14.93 -8.98 30.49
CA LEU A 273 15.93 -10.01 30.73
C LEU A 273 16.59 -9.91 32.11
N LYS A 274 16.40 -8.80 32.84
CA LYS A 274 16.80 -8.73 34.25
C LYS A 274 15.92 -9.61 35.14
N LYS A 275 14.70 -9.93 34.69
CA LYS A 275 13.78 -10.85 35.35
C LYS A 275 13.84 -12.26 34.73
N GLU A 276 13.96 -12.33 33.41
CA GLU A 276 14.06 -13.58 32.64
C GLU A 276 15.51 -13.88 32.24
N ASP A 277 16.42 -13.88 33.21
CA ASP A 277 17.88 -14.04 32.99
C ASP A 277 18.30 -15.43 32.47
N TRP A 278 17.36 -16.38 32.49
CA TRP A 278 17.50 -17.71 31.90
C TRP A 278 17.38 -17.70 30.37
N ILE A 279 16.85 -16.64 29.77
CA ILE A 279 16.74 -16.48 28.31
C ILE A 279 18.02 -15.83 27.78
N PRO A 280 18.78 -16.50 26.89
CA PRO A 280 19.98 -15.91 26.32
C PRO A 280 19.66 -14.64 25.50
N LEU A 281 20.44 -13.58 25.71
CA LEU A 281 20.29 -12.32 24.96
C LEU A 281 20.25 -12.57 23.44
N ALA A 282 21.14 -13.43 22.91
CA ALA A 282 21.15 -13.72 21.48
C ALA A 282 19.81 -14.28 20.97
N ALA A 283 19.11 -15.11 21.75
CA ALA A 283 17.80 -15.64 21.41
C ALA A 283 16.71 -14.55 21.49
N ALA A 284 16.71 -13.77 22.59
CA ALA A 284 15.76 -12.68 22.82
C ALA A 284 15.77 -11.64 21.69
N ARG A 285 16.91 -11.46 21.02
CA ARG A 285 17.09 -10.51 19.92
C ARG A 285 16.66 -11.05 18.55
N GLY A 286 16.20 -12.30 18.49
CA GLY A 286 15.74 -12.96 17.28
C GLY A 286 16.84 -13.15 16.23
N GLY A 287 16.42 -13.56 15.04
CA GLY A 287 17.28 -13.83 13.88
C GLY A 287 17.28 -15.29 13.48
N VAL A 288 17.47 -15.55 12.18
CA VAL A 288 17.32 -16.90 11.59
C VAL A 288 18.12 -17.99 12.32
N LYS A 289 19.32 -17.67 12.82
CA LYS A 289 20.20 -18.63 13.50
C LYS A 289 19.71 -19.07 14.88
N THR A 290 18.72 -18.38 15.45
CA THR A 290 18.12 -18.72 16.75
C THR A 290 16.85 -19.56 16.62
N LEU A 291 16.38 -19.80 15.39
CA LEU A 291 15.12 -20.51 15.12
C LEU A 291 15.28 -22.03 15.02
N TYR A 292 16.45 -22.49 14.58
CA TYR A 292 16.68 -23.89 14.25
C TYR A 292 17.31 -24.68 15.42
N PRO A 293 17.10 -26.02 15.49
CA PRO A 293 17.60 -26.86 16.58
C PRO A 293 19.11 -26.75 16.85
N GLU A 294 19.91 -26.43 15.83
CA GLU A 294 21.35 -26.19 15.90
C GLU A 294 21.72 -25.12 16.93
N TYR A 295 20.83 -24.15 17.21
CA TYR A 295 21.05 -23.12 18.22
C TYR A 295 21.32 -23.70 19.61
N ARG A 296 20.80 -24.90 19.93
CA ARG A 296 21.06 -25.59 21.21
C ARG A 296 22.56 -25.85 21.47
N SER A 297 23.36 -26.00 20.41
CA SER A 297 24.83 -26.15 20.53
C SER A 297 25.54 -24.87 20.98
N THR A 298 24.87 -23.71 20.94
CA THR A 298 25.39 -22.47 21.51
C THR A 298 25.12 -22.38 23.00
N LEU A 299 24.01 -22.99 23.47
CA LEU A 299 23.61 -22.98 24.88
C LEU A 299 24.52 -23.84 25.75
N ASN A 300 25.08 -24.91 25.19
CA ASN A 300 26.03 -25.79 25.89
C ASN A 300 27.50 -25.40 25.63
N GLY A 301 27.76 -24.26 24.97
CA GLY A 301 29.11 -23.74 24.72
C GLY A 301 29.91 -24.46 23.62
N SER A 302 29.30 -25.37 22.85
CA SER A 302 30.00 -26.12 21.79
C SER A 302 30.34 -25.26 20.57
N THR A 303 29.61 -24.16 20.34
CA THR A 303 29.85 -23.23 19.23
C THR A 303 29.27 -21.83 19.53
N THR A 304 29.53 -20.86 18.66
CA THR A 304 28.94 -19.52 18.74
C THR A 304 27.79 -19.36 17.75
N THR A 305 26.82 -18.49 18.05
CA THR A 305 25.69 -18.22 17.14
C THR A 305 26.15 -17.79 15.75
N GLY A 306 27.23 -17.00 15.66
CA GLY A 306 27.82 -16.57 14.39
C GLY A 306 28.32 -17.73 13.51
N ALA A 307 28.83 -18.79 14.12
CA ALA A 307 29.38 -19.96 13.43
C ALA A 307 28.31 -20.98 13.00
N LEU A 308 27.07 -20.84 13.46
CA LEU A 308 25.98 -21.75 13.07
C LEU A 308 25.69 -21.66 11.57
N LYS A 309 25.57 -22.84 10.95
CA LYS A 309 24.97 -23.03 9.64
C LYS A 309 23.55 -23.55 9.87
N VAL A 310 22.57 -22.84 9.33
CA VAL A 310 21.15 -23.19 9.42
C VAL A 310 20.57 -23.25 8.01
N PRO A 311 19.48 -24.00 7.79
CA PRO A 311 18.68 -23.83 6.59
C PRO A 311 18.33 -22.34 6.42
N SER A 312 18.45 -21.81 5.21
CA SER A 312 17.93 -20.47 4.91
C SER A 312 16.82 -20.61 3.88
N SER A 313 15.57 -20.40 4.28
CA SER A 313 14.53 -20.11 3.31
C SER A 313 14.71 -18.65 2.87
N ARG A 314 14.60 -18.37 1.57
CA ARG A 314 14.61 -16.98 1.10
C ARG A 314 13.17 -16.52 0.90
N SER A 315 12.93 -15.23 1.10
CA SER A 315 11.69 -14.58 0.68
C SER A 315 11.37 -14.94 -0.77
N ALA A 316 10.10 -15.24 -1.05
CA ALA A 316 9.61 -15.46 -2.41
C ALA A 316 9.38 -14.14 -3.15
N VAL A 317 9.52 -13.01 -2.45
CA VAL A 317 9.25 -11.66 -2.93
C VAL A 317 10.56 -10.97 -3.32
N SER A 318 10.69 -10.58 -4.59
CA SER A 318 11.73 -9.61 -4.98
C SER A 318 11.28 -8.20 -4.59
N VAL A 319 12.06 -7.58 -3.69
CA VAL A 319 11.84 -6.21 -3.23
C VAL A 319 11.96 -5.23 -4.37
N GLU A 320 13.02 -5.37 -5.17
CA GLU A 320 13.34 -4.49 -6.29
C GLU A 320 12.20 -4.50 -7.31
N LYS A 321 11.67 -5.70 -7.60
CA LYS A 321 10.50 -5.83 -8.48
C LYS A 321 9.26 -5.17 -7.86
N LYS A 322 8.93 -5.45 -6.60
CA LYS A 322 7.75 -4.85 -5.94
C LYS A 322 7.82 -3.33 -5.92
N ILE A 323 8.97 -2.74 -5.61
CA ILE A 323 9.18 -1.29 -5.63
C ILE A 323 9.04 -0.75 -7.06
N ALA A 324 9.66 -1.41 -8.04
CA ALA A 324 9.57 -1.01 -9.45
C ALA A 324 8.13 -1.07 -10.00
N ASP A 325 7.35 -2.08 -9.60
CA ASP A 325 5.95 -2.24 -10.03
C ASP A 325 5.05 -1.10 -9.50
N GLN A 326 5.41 -0.43 -8.39
CA GLN A 326 4.67 0.75 -7.89
C GLN A 326 4.91 2.00 -8.75
N SER A 327 5.95 2.02 -9.58
CA SER A 327 6.29 3.15 -10.45
C SER A 327 6.83 2.65 -11.80
N PRO A 328 5.99 1.97 -12.62
CA PRO A 328 6.41 1.27 -13.81
C PRO A 328 7.11 2.17 -14.85
N LYS A 329 8.19 1.63 -15.43
CA LYS A 329 8.99 2.22 -16.51
C LYS A 329 8.94 1.35 -17.77
N ASP A 330 7.73 0.96 -18.16
CA ASP A 330 7.44 0.06 -19.28
C ASP A 330 7.12 0.81 -20.59
N GLY A 331 7.31 2.13 -20.60
CA GLY A 331 6.99 3.00 -21.71
C GLY A 331 5.49 3.16 -21.95
N GLN A 332 4.61 2.73 -21.04
CA GLN A 332 3.17 2.94 -21.12
C GLN A 332 2.71 4.08 -20.20
N VAL A 333 1.46 4.52 -20.39
CA VAL A 333 0.78 5.42 -19.47
C VAL A 333 -0.34 4.65 -18.81
N HIS A 334 -0.25 4.50 -17.49
CA HIS A 334 -1.24 3.82 -16.68
C HIS A 334 -2.17 4.84 -16.06
N VAL A 335 -3.49 4.56 -16.03
CA VAL A 335 -4.51 5.49 -15.53
C VAL A 335 -5.14 4.90 -14.26
N LEU A 336 -5.19 5.69 -13.19
CA LEU A 336 -5.88 5.35 -11.94
C LEU A 336 -6.88 6.47 -11.59
N PRO A 337 -8.19 6.19 -11.52
CA PRO A 337 -9.15 7.10 -10.92
C PRO A 337 -8.82 7.35 -9.45
N VAL A 338 -8.78 8.62 -9.01
CA VAL A 338 -8.46 8.98 -7.62
C VAL A 338 -9.74 9.32 -6.87
N GLN A 339 -10.33 10.48 -7.17
CA GLN A 339 -11.56 10.93 -6.55
C GLN A 339 -12.23 11.99 -7.42
N GLY A 340 -13.57 11.91 -7.52
CA GLY A 340 -14.35 12.83 -8.34
C GLY A 340 -13.87 12.84 -9.79
N ASN A 341 -13.42 14.00 -10.24
CA ASN A 341 -12.91 14.26 -11.59
C ASN A 341 -11.37 14.26 -11.68
N VAL A 342 -10.69 13.79 -10.63
CA VAL A 342 -9.23 13.74 -10.53
C VAL A 342 -8.72 12.32 -10.76
N TYR A 343 -7.68 12.21 -11.58
CA TYR A 343 -7.01 10.97 -11.96
C TYR A 343 -5.51 11.09 -11.71
N MET A 344 -4.86 9.94 -11.50
CA MET A 344 -3.41 9.80 -11.47
C MET A 344 -2.99 9.02 -12.71
N LEU A 345 -2.07 9.60 -13.49
CA LEU A 345 -1.37 8.88 -14.55
C LEU A 345 0.01 8.48 -14.06
N VAL A 346 0.42 7.25 -14.33
CA VAL A 346 1.81 6.81 -14.13
C VAL A 346 2.48 6.67 -15.48
N ALA A 347 3.52 7.47 -15.72
CA ALA A 347 4.24 7.52 -16.98
C ALA A 347 5.76 7.52 -16.70
N ASP A 348 6.43 6.44 -17.13
CA ASP A 348 7.88 6.26 -16.98
C ASP A 348 8.39 6.51 -15.55
N GLY A 349 7.68 5.89 -14.59
CA GLY A 349 7.99 5.95 -13.17
C GLY A 349 7.76 7.30 -12.49
N THR A 350 6.97 8.19 -13.11
CA THR A 350 6.56 9.50 -12.58
C THR A 350 5.06 9.64 -12.64
N ASN A 351 4.46 10.27 -11.64
CA ASN A 351 3.03 10.49 -11.57
C ASN A 351 2.65 11.89 -12.08
N ILE A 352 1.55 11.95 -12.82
CA ILE A 352 0.93 13.17 -13.33
C ILE A 352 -0.51 13.18 -12.79
N THR A 353 -0.92 14.27 -12.14
CA THR A 353 -2.31 14.43 -11.72
C THR A 353 -3.12 15.09 -12.83
N VAL A 354 -4.31 14.61 -13.11
CA VAL A 354 -5.17 15.12 -14.18
C VAL A 354 -6.55 15.43 -13.61
N SER A 355 -7.04 16.65 -13.81
CA SER A 355 -8.45 16.99 -13.62
C SER A 355 -9.11 17.13 -14.99
N VAL A 356 -10.24 16.44 -15.18
CA VAL A 356 -11.00 16.45 -16.43
C VAL A 356 -12.46 16.80 -16.17
N GLY A 357 -13.03 17.75 -16.90
CA GLY A 357 -14.44 18.08 -16.72
C GLY A 357 -14.96 19.13 -17.68
N ALA A 358 -16.09 19.73 -17.32
CA ALA A 358 -16.85 20.64 -18.18
C ALA A 358 -16.10 21.94 -18.55
N GLU A 359 -15.00 22.29 -17.89
CA GLU A 359 -14.20 23.49 -18.17
C GLU A 359 -12.95 23.18 -19.00
N GLY A 360 -12.55 21.91 -19.05
CA GLY A 360 -11.43 21.39 -19.83
C GLY A 360 -10.56 20.45 -19.02
N VAL A 361 -9.30 20.35 -19.45
CA VAL A 361 -8.29 19.55 -18.75
C VAL A 361 -7.34 20.47 -17.98
N MET A 362 -6.91 20.00 -16.81
CA MET A 362 -5.76 20.51 -16.06
C MET A 362 -4.80 19.38 -15.75
N LEU A 363 -3.50 19.65 -15.88
CA LEU A 363 -2.43 18.74 -15.49
C LEU A 363 -1.62 19.32 -14.34
N VAL A 364 -1.20 18.46 -13.42
CA VAL A 364 -0.11 18.74 -12.49
C VAL A 364 1.09 17.92 -12.94
N ASN A 365 2.12 18.62 -13.39
CA ASN A 365 3.29 18.11 -14.13
C ASN A 365 2.93 17.54 -15.51
N THR A 366 3.95 17.32 -16.36
CA THR A 366 3.79 16.85 -17.74
C THR A 366 4.58 15.59 -18.09
N GLY A 367 5.28 15.00 -17.13
CA GLY A 367 6.11 13.81 -17.35
C GLY A 367 7.44 14.13 -18.04
N SER A 368 8.17 13.08 -18.41
CA SER A 368 9.37 13.21 -19.24
C SER A 368 9.03 13.51 -20.69
N SER A 369 9.93 14.18 -21.40
CA SER A 369 9.76 14.57 -22.81
C SER A 369 9.52 13.39 -23.76
N GLY A 370 10.04 12.20 -23.42
CA GLY A 370 9.83 10.96 -24.17
C GLY A 370 8.40 10.40 -24.07
N MET A 371 7.62 10.82 -23.07
CA MET A 371 6.27 10.32 -22.81
C MET A 371 5.16 11.26 -23.30
N SER A 372 5.49 12.47 -23.77
CA SER A 372 4.52 13.54 -24.04
C SER A 372 3.37 13.12 -24.97
N GLU A 373 3.66 12.37 -26.04
CA GLU A 373 2.64 11.92 -27.00
C GLU A 373 1.67 10.92 -26.37
N LYS A 374 2.19 9.99 -25.56
CA LYS A 374 1.37 8.97 -24.88
C LYS A 374 0.55 9.59 -23.74
N VAL A 375 1.13 10.52 -23.00
CA VAL A 375 0.41 11.29 -21.96
C VAL A 375 -0.73 12.06 -22.60
N LEU A 376 -0.46 12.79 -23.69
CA LEU A 376 -1.48 13.52 -24.42
C LEU A 376 -2.59 12.60 -24.95
N ALA A 377 -2.24 11.44 -25.49
CA ALA A 377 -3.22 10.45 -25.94
C ALA A 377 -4.11 9.95 -24.79
N ALA A 378 -3.53 9.60 -23.64
CA ALA A 378 -4.27 9.17 -22.45
C ALA A 378 -5.18 10.28 -21.91
N VAL A 379 -4.69 11.52 -21.87
CA VAL A 379 -5.47 12.70 -21.46
C VAL A 379 -6.65 12.93 -22.41
N ASN A 380 -6.43 12.85 -23.73
CA ASN A 380 -7.51 13.00 -24.71
C ASN A 380 -8.56 11.88 -24.58
N GLN A 381 -8.11 10.64 -24.33
CA GLN A 381 -9.02 9.52 -24.07
C GLN A 381 -9.86 9.78 -22.82
N LEU A 382 -9.24 10.18 -21.71
CA LEU A 382 -9.94 10.55 -20.47
C LEU A 382 -10.94 11.69 -20.71
N ALA A 383 -10.54 12.74 -21.42
CA ALA A 383 -11.40 13.86 -21.76
C ALA A 383 -12.64 13.41 -22.53
N ASN A 384 -12.48 12.53 -23.53
CA ASN A 384 -13.59 11.98 -24.29
C ASN A 384 -14.52 11.09 -23.45
N THR A 385 -13.98 10.32 -22.49
CA THR A 385 -14.79 9.47 -21.60
C THR A 385 -15.53 10.27 -20.53
N ALA A 386 -14.94 11.36 -20.04
CA ALA A 386 -15.51 12.18 -18.98
C ALA A 386 -16.67 13.07 -19.44
N VAL A 387 -16.85 13.29 -20.75
CA VAL A 387 -18.04 13.98 -21.25
C VAL A 387 -19.25 13.08 -21.02
N THR A 388 -20.02 13.38 -19.97
CA THR A 388 -21.30 12.73 -19.69
C THR A 388 -22.25 12.99 -20.86
N PRO A 389 -22.99 11.97 -21.37
CA PRO A 389 -24.18 12.27 -22.14
C PRO A 389 -25.09 13.16 -21.28
N PRO A 390 -25.83 14.12 -21.86
CA PRO A 390 -26.76 14.91 -21.07
C PRO A 390 -27.68 13.98 -20.27
N ALA A 391 -27.89 14.31 -19.00
CA ALA A 391 -28.73 13.51 -18.11
C ALA A 391 -30.07 13.24 -18.79
N THR A 392 -30.52 11.98 -18.75
CA THR A 392 -31.83 11.61 -19.29
C THR A 392 -32.90 12.45 -18.60
N ASN A 393 -33.49 13.39 -19.33
CA ASN A 393 -34.54 14.23 -18.77
C ASN A 393 -35.76 13.36 -18.48
N THR A 394 -36.09 13.14 -17.20
CA THR A 394 -37.22 12.29 -16.80
C THR A 394 -38.59 12.93 -17.04
N CYS A 395 -38.63 14.19 -17.45
CA CYS A 395 -39.87 14.87 -17.83
C CYS A 395 -40.29 14.50 -19.26
N PHE A 396 -41.51 13.99 -19.39
CA PHE A 396 -42.09 13.51 -20.65
C PHE A 396 -43.25 14.41 -21.10
N GLY A 397 -43.16 14.96 -22.32
CA GLY A 397 -44.23 15.77 -22.95
C GLY A 397 -43.88 17.26 -23.15
N ALA A 398 -44.81 18.01 -23.76
CA ALA A 398 -44.61 19.41 -24.17
C ALA A 398 -44.63 20.45 -23.02
N ASN A 399 -44.93 20.02 -21.79
CA ASN A 399 -45.11 20.91 -20.63
C ASN A 399 -43.92 20.88 -19.67
N CYS A 400 -42.76 20.38 -20.11
CA CYS A 400 -41.58 20.30 -19.27
C CYS A 400 -40.96 21.69 -19.04
N PRO A 401 -40.63 22.06 -17.79
CA PRO A 401 -40.04 23.37 -17.49
C PRO A 401 -38.67 23.54 -18.17
N GLY A 402 -38.42 24.71 -18.78
CA GLY A 402 -37.09 25.12 -19.25
C GLY A 402 -36.77 24.87 -20.73
N THR A 403 -37.72 24.41 -21.55
CA THR A 403 -37.50 24.24 -23.00
C THR A 403 -38.43 25.12 -23.84
N TRP A 404 -37.85 25.84 -24.81
CA TRP A 404 -38.57 26.56 -25.86
C TRP A 404 -38.73 25.66 -27.09
N GLY A 405 -39.95 25.19 -27.39
CA GLY A 405 -40.25 24.46 -28.63
C GLY A 405 -41.19 23.24 -28.48
N TRP A 406 -41.58 22.65 -29.61
CA TRP A 406 -42.49 21.49 -29.72
C TRP A 406 -41.77 20.11 -29.59
N ALA A 407 -40.51 20.09 -29.15
CA ALA A 407 -39.70 18.88 -29.06
C ALA A 407 -39.64 18.36 -27.61
N SER A 408 -39.83 17.04 -27.44
CA SER A 408 -39.74 16.38 -26.13
C SER A 408 -38.32 16.48 -25.56
N PRO A 409 -38.12 17.03 -24.35
CA PRO A 409 -36.80 17.09 -23.72
C PRO A 409 -36.20 15.71 -23.43
N TYR A 410 -37.05 14.71 -23.17
CA TYR A 410 -36.63 13.31 -23.06
C TYR A 410 -36.03 12.81 -24.38
N MET A 411 -36.70 13.06 -25.52
CA MET A 411 -36.16 12.69 -26.83
C MET A 411 -34.87 13.44 -27.14
N ASN A 412 -34.82 14.74 -26.85
CA ASN A 412 -33.63 15.54 -27.06
C ASN A 412 -32.44 15.02 -26.24
N ALA A 413 -32.64 14.60 -24.99
CA ALA A 413 -31.59 14.01 -24.17
C ALA A 413 -31.09 12.64 -24.69
N VAL A 414 -31.98 11.85 -25.31
CA VAL A 414 -31.61 10.55 -25.92
C VAL A 414 -30.84 10.72 -27.23
N ILE A 415 -31.19 11.73 -28.05
CA ILE A 415 -30.58 11.94 -29.37
C ILE A 415 -29.42 12.94 -29.37
N SER A 416 -29.26 13.72 -28.29
CA SER A 416 -28.14 14.65 -28.17
C SER A 416 -26.84 13.89 -27.97
N SER A 417 -25.91 14.07 -28.90
CA SER A 417 -24.53 13.65 -28.70
C SER A 417 -23.90 14.41 -27.51
N PRO A 418 -23.01 13.76 -26.73
CA PRO A 418 -22.21 14.46 -25.73
C PRO A 418 -21.46 15.63 -26.39
N ALA A 419 -21.33 16.75 -25.68
CA ALA A 419 -20.54 17.88 -26.16
C ALA A 419 -19.07 17.43 -26.37
N PRO A 420 -18.33 17.97 -27.35
CA PRO A 420 -16.91 17.64 -27.47
C PRO A 420 -16.16 18.05 -26.18
N PRO A 421 -15.12 17.30 -25.77
CA PRO A 421 -14.33 17.68 -24.62
C PRO A 421 -13.70 19.06 -24.82
N LYS A 422 -13.63 19.84 -23.75
CA LYS A 422 -12.93 21.12 -23.78
C LYS A 422 -11.41 20.91 -23.74
N PRO A 423 -10.62 21.79 -24.38
CA PRO A 423 -9.18 21.63 -24.48
C PRO A 423 -8.48 21.75 -23.12
N LEU A 424 -7.20 21.36 -23.09
CA LEU A 424 -6.29 21.65 -21.98
C LEU A 424 -6.23 23.15 -21.69
N ARG A 425 -6.42 23.54 -20.43
CA ARG A 425 -6.42 24.94 -19.98
C ARG A 425 -5.20 25.28 -19.14
N TYR A 426 -4.83 24.38 -18.24
CA TYR A 426 -3.79 24.62 -17.24
C TYR A 426 -2.80 23.47 -17.16
N ILE A 427 -1.53 23.80 -17.00
CA ILE A 427 -0.48 22.93 -16.50
C ILE A 427 0.07 23.60 -15.25
N ILE A 428 0.17 22.86 -14.14
CA ILE A 428 0.82 23.33 -12.92
C ILE A 428 2.09 22.51 -12.73
N ASN A 429 3.26 23.12 -12.78
CA ASN A 429 4.51 22.41 -12.51
C ASN A 429 4.88 22.57 -11.04
N THR A 430 5.03 21.42 -10.37
CA THR A 430 5.42 21.37 -8.95
C THR A 430 6.91 21.60 -8.74
N SER A 431 7.74 21.47 -9.78
CA SER A 431 9.18 21.72 -9.73
C SER A 431 9.75 21.93 -11.14
N ALA A 432 11.03 22.25 -11.25
CA ALA A 432 11.77 22.30 -12.51
C ALA A 432 12.39 20.95 -12.92
N ALA A 433 12.02 19.84 -12.26
CA ALA A 433 12.59 18.52 -12.55
C ALA A 433 12.24 18.08 -13.99
N PRO A 434 13.18 17.50 -14.77
CA PRO A 434 12.95 17.14 -16.17
C PRO A 434 11.76 16.21 -16.40
N ASP A 435 11.45 15.36 -15.43
CA ASP A 435 10.29 14.45 -15.42
C ASP A 435 8.98 15.13 -14.99
N HIS A 436 9.01 16.39 -14.56
CA HIS A 436 7.83 17.19 -14.22
C HIS A 436 7.48 18.23 -15.29
N ILE A 437 8.49 18.71 -16.04
CA ILE A 437 8.34 19.76 -17.06
C ILE A 437 8.61 19.28 -18.48
N GLY A 438 9.11 18.04 -18.65
CA GLY A 438 9.65 17.57 -19.92
C GLY A 438 8.65 17.55 -21.05
N GLY A 439 7.35 17.45 -20.75
CA GLY A 439 6.28 17.52 -21.74
C GLY A 439 5.69 18.90 -21.98
N ASN A 440 6.15 19.96 -21.30
CA ASN A 440 5.52 21.28 -21.35
C ASN A 440 5.46 21.84 -22.78
N ASP A 441 6.55 21.80 -23.54
CA ASP A 441 6.64 22.36 -24.89
C ASP A 441 5.62 21.73 -25.87
N LYS A 442 5.45 20.41 -25.80
CA LYS A 442 4.53 19.65 -26.65
C LYS A 442 3.10 19.67 -26.16
N ILE A 443 2.88 19.54 -24.85
CA ILE A 443 1.53 19.40 -24.27
C ILE A 443 0.86 20.78 -24.12
N ALA A 444 1.60 21.83 -23.75
CA ALA A 444 0.99 23.15 -23.58
C ALA A 444 0.45 23.71 -24.91
N THR A 445 1.11 23.42 -26.03
CA THR A 445 0.72 23.91 -27.37
C THR A 445 -0.54 23.28 -27.93
N THR A 446 -1.03 22.17 -27.35
CA THR A 446 -2.34 21.58 -27.69
C THR A 446 -3.49 22.19 -26.90
N GLY A 447 -3.17 23.01 -25.89
CA GLY A 447 -4.14 23.66 -25.04
C GLY A 447 -4.59 25.02 -25.57
N PHE A 448 -5.50 25.64 -24.82
CA PHE A 448 -6.02 26.96 -25.13
C PHE A 448 -6.41 27.66 -23.82
N PHE A 449 -5.75 28.78 -23.49
CA PHE A 449 -6.12 29.60 -22.35
C PHE A 449 -6.66 30.95 -22.82
N PRO A 450 -7.88 31.37 -22.42
CA PRO A 450 -8.49 32.60 -22.93
C PRO A 450 -7.90 33.80 -22.17
N ARG A 451 -6.68 34.22 -22.51
CA ARG A 451 -6.16 35.55 -22.10
C ARG A 451 -6.65 36.59 -23.12
N GLY A 452 -7.33 37.63 -22.65
CA GLY A 452 -7.47 38.88 -23.39
C GLY A 452 -6.11 39.60 -23.40
N GLY A 453 -5.73 40.22 -24.52
CA GLY A 453 -4.44 40.91 -24.63
C GLY A 453 -4.29 42.11 -23.68
N GLY A 454 -3.09 42.25 -23.07
CA GLY A 454 -2.57 43.43 -22.33
C GLY A 454 -2.18 43.10 -20.88
N PHE A 455 -1.03 43.46 -20.30
CA PHE A 455 0.05 44.40 -20.61
C PHE A 455 1.40 43.67 -20.84
N GLY A 456 2.11 44.02 -21.93
CA GLY A 456 3.48 43.56 -22.20
C GLY A 456 3.54 42.35 -23.12
N GLY A 457 3.60 42.60 -24.43
CA GLY A 457 3.64 41.61 -25.51
C GLY A 457 4.92 40.75 -25.57
N ALA A 458 5.28 40.07 -24.48
CA ALA A 458 6.43 39.17 -24.41
C ALA A 458 6.13 37.72 -24.85
N ALA A 459 4.86 37.33 -24.96
CA ALA A 459 4.46 35.99 -25.42
C ALA A 459 3.80 36.05 -26.81
N PRO A 460 4.50 35.65 -27.89
CA PRO A 460 3.82 35.39 -29.16
C PRO A 460 2.87 34.21 -28.93
N ASN A 461 1.59 34.34 -29.32
CA ASN A 461 0.49 33.35 -29.16
C ASN A 461 -0.44 33.50 -27.93
N VAL A 462 -0.83 34.74 -27.59
CA VAL A 462 -1.95 34.99 -26.66
C VAL A 462 -3.20 34.20 -27.11
N GLY A 463 -3.62 33.23 -26.30
CA GLY A 463 -4.79 32.40 -26.59
C GLY A 463 -4.57 31.25 -27.57
N ARG A 464 -3.38 30.62 -27.64
CA ARG A 464 -3.20 29.37 -28.42
C ARG A 464 -2.45 28.26 -27.68
N SER A 465 -2.22 28.41 -26.38
CA SER A 465 -1.61 27.38 -25.53
C SER A 465 -2.31 27.33 -24.17
N ALA A 466 -2.09 26.25 -23.41
CA ALA A 466 -2.42 26.18 -21.99
C ALA A 466 -1.61 27.22 -21.20
N SER A 467 -2.14 27.67 -20.06
CA SER A 467 -1.38 28.45 -19.08
C SER A 467 -0.52 27.50 -18.25
N VAL A 468 0.79 27.73 -18.24
CA VAL A 468 1.75 26.98 -17.42
C VAL A 468 2.03 27.79 -16.15
N ILE A 469 1.63 27.26 -15.00
CA ILE A 469 1.74 27.88 -13.68
C ILE A 469 2.87 27.20 -12.90
N ALA A 470 3.79 27.98 -12.32
CA ALA A 470 4.80 27.46 -11.41
C ALA A 470 5.31 28.55 -10.45
N HIS A 471 6.04 28.16 -9.41
CA HIS A 471 6.75 29.13 -8.57
C HIS A 471 7.83 29.87 -9.40
N GLU A 472 8.12 31.14 -9.12
CA GLU A 472 9.08 31.93 -9.89
C GLU A 472 10.48 31.30 -9.97
N ASN A 473 10.90 30.59 -8.90
CA ASN A 473 12.16 29.87 -8.89
C ASN A 473 12.19 28.75 -9.94
N VAL A 474 11.05 28.12 -10.27
CA VAL A 474 10.98 27.16 -11.38
C VAL A 474 11.31 27.84 -12.70
N LEU A 475 10.73 29.02 -12.97
CA LEU A 475 11.06 29.80 -14.17
C LEU A 475 12.54 30.22 -14.17
N ASN A 476 13.09 30.64 -13.03
CA ASN A 476 14.50 31.00 -12.91
C ASN A 476 15.45 29.82 -13.22
N ARG A 477 15.06 28.58 -12.90
CA ARG A 477 15.84 27.37 -13.26
C ARG A 477 15.67 26.96 -14.73
N MET A 478 14.53 27.27 -15.34
CA MET A 478 14.22 26.91 -16.72
C MET A 478 14.74 27.89 -17.76
N SER A 479 14.87 29.16 -17.36
CA SER A 479 15.30 30.27 -18.21
C SER A 479 16.79 30.59 -18.06
N ALA A 480 17.27 31.52 -18.88
CA ALA A 480 18.59 32.11 -18.75
C ALA A 480 18.52 33.62 -19.05
N PRO A 481 19.49 34.41 -18.56
CA PRO A 481 19.60 35.81 -18.96
C PRO A 481 19.66 35.98 -20.48
N ALA A 482 19.13 37.11 -20.97
CA ALA A 482 19.11 37.40 -22.40
C ALA A 482 20.51 37.27 -23.03
N GLY A 483 20.59 36.55 -24.16
CA GLY A 483 21.84 36.27 -24.87
C GLY A 483 22.60 35.03 -24.42
N LYS A 484 22.10 34.27 -23.42
CA LYS A 484 22.61 32.94 -23.06
C LYS A 484 21.63 31.85 -23.47
N GLU A 485 22.15 30.66 -23.76
CA GLU A 485 21.33 29.49 -24.06
C GLU A 485 20.60 29.02 -22.79
N PRO A 486 19.26 28.95 -22.80
CA PRO A 486 18.51 28.50 -21.64
C PRO A 486 18.56 26.98 -21.47
N PRO A 487 18.48 26.47 -20.23
CA PRO A 487 18.44 25.03 -19.97
C PRO A 487 17.24 24.30 -20.60
N THR A 488 16.15 25.03 -20.87
CA THR A 488 14.93 24.48 -21.46
C THR A 488 14.39 25.37 -22.59
N PRO A 489 13.68 24.81 -23.60
CA PRO A 489 13.06 25.61 -24.66
C PRO A 489 12.08 26.63 -24.09
N THR A 490 12.05 27.85 -24.65
CA THR A 490 11.15 28.92 -24.18
C THR A 490 9.66 28.54 -24.20
N ALA A 491 9.26 27.65 -25.12
CA ALA A 491 7.91 27.12 -25.19
C ALA A 491 7.51 26.23 -23.99
N ALA A 492 8.49 25.74 -23.22
CA ALA A 492 8.26 24.93 -22.02
C ALA A 492 8.10 25.79 -20.74
N TRP A 493 8.42 27.08 -20.80
CA TRP A 493 8.52 27.95 -19.62
C TRP A 493 7.16 28.22 -18.99
N PRO A 494 7.10 28.43 -17.65
CA PRO A 494 5.94 29.00 -16.99
C PRO A 494 5.49 30.30 -17.65
N THR A 495 4.20 30.38 -18.01
CA THR A 495 3.56 31.59 -18.55
C THR A 495 2.87 32.42 -17.47
N ASP A 496 2.71 31.83 -16.29
CA ASP A 496 2.17 32.45 -15.08
C ASP A 496 3.03 31.99 -13.89
N THR A 497 3.49 32.94 -13.08
CA THR A 497 4.37 32.63 -11.95
C THR A 497 3.87 33.28 -10.69
N TYR A 498 4.18 32.66 -9.56
CA TYR A 498 3.88 33.19 -8.24
C TYR A 498 5.11 33.09 -7.34
N PHE A 499 5.17 33.92 -6.31
CA PHE A 499 6.29 34.03 -5.36
C PHE A 499 5.86 33.96 -3.88
N ASP A 500 4.56 33.93 -3.62
CA ASP A 500 3.98 33.90 -2.27
C ASP A 500 3.85 32.45 -1.75
N GLU A 501 3.50 32.28 -0.48
CA GLU A 501 3.31 30.96 0.17
C GLU A 501 2.29 30.09 -0.60
N PHE A 502 1.31 30.73 -1.24
CA PHE A 502 0.34 30.02 -2.08
C PHE A 502 -0.15 30.86 -3.25
N HIS A 503 -0.58 30.16 -4.30
CA HIS A 503 -1.31 30.70 -5.43
C HIS A 503 -2.68 30.02 -5.52
N LYS A 504 -3.74 30.82 -5.66
CA LYS A 504 -5.11 30.33 -5.86
C LYS A 504 -5.50 30.60 -7.29
N LEU A 505 -6.11 29.62 -7.95
CA LEU A 505 -6.71 29.90 -9.24
C LEU A 505 -7.82 30.95 -9.09
N PRO A 506 -7.98 31.85 -10.08
CA PRO A 506 -8.93 32.96 -9.99
C PRO A 506 -10.40 32.52 -10.00
N ALA A 507 -10.66 31.28 -10.42
CA ALA A 507 -11.98 30.66 -10.41
C ALA A 507 -11.84 29.17 -10.10
N TYR A 508 -12.95 28.53 -9.75
CA TYR A 508 -12.99 27.08 -9.64
C TYR A 508 -12.76 26.47 -11.02
N PHE A 509 -12.15 25.29 -11.07
CA PHE A 509 -11.91 24.58 -12.31
C PHE A 509 -12.42 23.15 -12.21
N ASN A 510 -13.32 22.78 -13.10
CA ASN A 510 -14.10 21.54 -13.05
C ASN A 510 -14.76 21.31 -11.67
N GLY A 511 -15.26 22.37 -11.06
CA GLY A 511 -15.85 22.33 -9.71
C GLY A 511 -14.84 22.35 -8.55
N GLU A 512 -13.54 22.36 -8.84
CA GLU A 512 -12.48 22.36 -7.81
C GLU A 512 -12.01 23.76 -7.45
N ALA A 513 -11.91 24.04 -6.15
CA ALA A 513 -11.08 25.14 -5.67
C ALA A 513 -9.64 24.63 -5.63
N VAL A 514 -8.79 25.12 -6.54
CA VAL A 514 -7.40 24.67 -6.67
C VAL A 514 -6.45 25.67 -6.04
N ILE A 515 -5.62 25.19 -5.12
CA ILE A 515 -4.59 25.98 -4.44
C ILE A 515 -3.24 25.31 -4.65
N VAL A 516 -2.25 26.08 -5.10
CA VAL A 516 -0.85 25.67 -5.21
C VAL A 516 -0.12 26.26 -4.00
N TYR A 517 0.48 25.43 -3.16
CA TYR A 517 1.28 25.88 -2.01
C TYR A 517 2.76 25.71 -2.34
N HIS A 518 3.56 26.75 -2.06
CA HIS A 518 5.00 26.69 -2.12
C HIS A 518 5.54 25.89 -0.93
N ALA A 519 6.46 24.97 -1.21
CA ALA A 519 7.19 24.21 -0.20
C ALA A 519 8.65 24.71 -0.19
N PRO A 520 8.97 25.72 0.63
CA PRO A 520 10.28 26.35 0.60
C PRO A 520 11.38 25.38 1.02
N ALA A 521 12.49 25.41 0.30
CA ALA A 521 13.71 24.65 0.59
C ALA A 521 13.50 23.13 0.75
N ALA A 522 12.51 22.56 0.05
CA ALA A 522 12.22 21.13 0.07
C ALA A 522 13.24 20.35 -0.76
N ASN A 523 12.85 19.81 -1.92
CA ASN A 523 13.81 19.19 -2.84
C ASN A 523 14.74 20.25 -3.45
N THR A 524 14.23 21.47 -3.62
CA THR A 524 14.81 22.71 -4.14
C THR A 524 14.11 23.92 -3.47
N ASP A 525 14.46 25.13 -3.89
CA ASP A 525 13.79 26.38 -3.52
C ASP A 525 12.48 26.67 -4.29
N GLY A 526 12.09 25.83 -5.25
CA GLY A 526 10.96 26.07 -6.15
C GLY A 526 9.81 25.05 -6.06
N ASP A 527 9.86 24.12 -5.11
CA ASP A 527 8.88 23.04 -5.05
C ASP A 527 7.49 23.52 -4.62
N SER A 528 6.46 22.83 -5.11
CA SER A 528 5.06 23.12 -4.79
C SER A 528 4.24 21.84 -4.63
N LEU A 529 3.14 21.94 -3.88
CA LEU A 529 2.07 20.94 -3.87
C LEU A 529 0.75 21.58 -4.32
N VAL A 530 -0.14 20.79 -4.94
CA VAL A 530 -1.42 21.27 -5.47
C VAL A 530 -2.56 20.60 -4.73
N PHE A 531 -3.49 21.38 -4.17
CA PHE A 531 -4.65 20.87 -3.44
C PHE A 531 -5.96 21.14 -4.20
N PHE A 532 -6.66 20.07 -4.56
CA PHE A 532 -8.02 20.04 -5.09
C PHE A 532 -9.00 19.86 -3.93
N ARG A 533 -9.63 20.96 -3.50
CA ARG A 533 -10.35 20.99 -2.21
C ARG A 533 -11.68 20.26 -2.16
N HIS A 534 -12.40 20.08 -3.28
CA HIS A 534 -13.68 19.37 -3.25
C HIS A 534 -13.48 17.86 -3.39
N SER A 535 -12.59 17.46 -4.29
CA SER A 535 -12.20 16.05 -4.43
C SER A 535 -11.27 15.57 -3.32
N GLU A 536 -10.80 16.45 -2.42
CA GLU A 536 -9.86 16.11 -1.35
C GLU A 536 -8.63 15.36 -1.89
N VAL A 537 -7.94 15.97 -2.88
CA VAL A 537 -6.73 15.38 -3.49
C VAL A 537 -5.57 16.36 -3.42
N ILE A 538 -4.42 15.90 -2.91
CA ILE A 538 -3.15 16.63 -2.93
C ILE A 538 -2.20 15.96 -3.93
N SER A 539 -1.76 16.70 -4.94
CA SER A 539 -0.61 16.33 -5.77
C SER A 539 0.66 16.85 -5.10
N ALA A 540 1.49 15.96 -4.58
CA ALA A 540 2.59 16.30 -3.68
C ALA A 540 3.91 16.64 -4.40
N GLY A 541 4.00 16.44 -5.71
CA GLY A 541 5.26 16.59 -6.45
C GLY A 541 6.39 15.74 -5.85
N ASN A 542 7.64 16.22 -5.95
CA ASN A 542 8.81 15.47 -5.48
C ASN A 542 8.98 15.46 -3.95
N ILE A 543 8.13 16.18 -3.21
CA ILE A 543 8.16 16.25 -1.74
C ILE A 543 7.87 14.88 -1.14
N PHE A 544 7.01 14.09 -1.79
CA PHE A 544 6.60 12.76 -1.33
C PHE A 544 6.79 11.71 -2.42
N SER A 545 7.42 10.59 -2.03
CA SER A 545 7.59 9.40 -2.86
C SER A 545 7.36 8.15 -2.02
N THR A 546 6.81 7.11 -2.64
CA THR A 546 6.74 5.78 -2.01
C THR A 546 7.83 4.83 -2.52
N VAL A 547 8.79 5.27 -3.33
CA VAL A 547 9.75 4.34 -3.98
C VAL A 547 11.23 4.70 -3.77
N SER A 548 11.52 5.86 -3.17
CA SER A 548 12.91 6.27 -2.89
C SER A 548 12.99 7.23 -1.71
N TYR A 549 14.20 7.48 -1.22
CA TYR A 549 14.50 8.69 -0.45
C TYR A 549 14.20 9.96 -1.27
N PRO A 550 13.94 11.11 -0.62
CA PRO A 550 13.71 12.35 -1.35
C PRO A 550 15.01 12.81 -1.98
N ILE A 551 14.92 13.36 -3.20
CA ILE A 551 16.04 14.04 -3.84
C ILE A 551 16.18 15.41 -3.18
N ILE A 552 17.36 15.71 -2.63
CA ILE A 552 17.66 17.00 -1.98
C ILE A 552 18.80 17.64 -2.75
N ASP A 553 18.50 18.68 -3.51
CA ASP A 553 19.46 19.46 -4.27
C ASP A 553 19.87 20.69 -3.45
N VAL A 554 20.90 20.50 -2.62
CA VAL A 554 21.41 21.53 -1.69
C VAL A 554 21.87 22.78 -2.45
N GLU A 555 22.49 22.60 -3.62
CA GLU A 555 22.94 23.72 -4.47
C GLU A 555 21.78 24.54 -5.04
N LYS A 556 20.60 23.92 -5.18
CA LYS A 556 19.34 24.60 -5.57
C LYS A 556 18.47 24.97 -4.37
N GLY A 557 19.05 25.05 -3.17
CA GLY A 557 18.37 25.50 -1.95
C GLY A 557 17.51 24.44 -1.28
N GLY A 558 17.63 23.16 -1.66
CA GLY A 558 16.94 22.06 -1.03
C GLY A 558 17.56 21.69 0.33
N SER A 559 16.74 21.19 1.26
CA SER A 559 17.21 20.78 2.58
C SER A 559 16.36 19.65 3.17
N ILE A 560 16.97 18.84 4.04
CA ILE A 560 16.22 17.82 4.78
C ILE A 560 15.07 18.41 5.60
N GLN A 561 15.27 19.64 6.10
CA GLN A 561 14.29 20.29 6.96
C GLN A 561 13.14 20.92 6.17
N GLY A 562 13.38 21.43 4.97
CA GLY A 562 12.30 21.86 4.08
C GLY A 562 11.49 20.68 3.54
N VAL A 563 12.10 19.52 3.29
CA VAL A 563 11.33 18.30 2.95
C VAL A 563 10.40 17.91 4.11
N ILE A 564 10.91 17.91 5.36
CA ILE A 564 10.08 17.67 6.55
C ILE A 564 8.98 18.73 6.68
N GLY A 565 9.29 20.00 6.40
CA GLY A 565 8.31 21.10 6.37
C GLY A 565 7.19 20.86 5.36
N GLY A 566 7.53 20.47 4.13
CA GLY A 566 6.56 20.13 3.08
C GLY A 566 5.68 18.93 3.46
N LEU A 567 6.26 17.86 4.02
CA LEU A 567 5.51 16.70 4.49
C LEU A 567 4.57 17.06 5.67
N ASN A 568 5.03 17.90 6.60
CA ASN A 568 4.19 18.41 7.68
C ASN A 568 3.03 19.25 7.13
N LYS A 569 3.26 20.11 6.12
CA LYS A 569 2.21 20.89 5.45
C LYS A 569 1.15 19.98 4.81
N ILE A 570 1.56 18.87 4.16
CA ILE A 570 0.62 17.88 3.63
C ILE A 570 -0.23 17.30 4.76
N LEU A 571 0.38 16.89 5.88
CA LEU A 571 -0.33 16.34 7.05
C LEU A 571 -1.24 17.37 7.75
N ASP A 572 -0.92 18.66 7.67
CA ASP A 572 -1.75 19.73 8.22
C ASP A 572 -2.99 20.02 7.38
N LEU A 573 -2.88 19.84 6.06
CA LEU A 573 -3.97 20.04 5.11
C LEU A 573 -4.87 18.81 4.99
N ALA A 574 -4.29 17.62 5.04
CA ALA A 574 -4.98 16.37 4.77
C ALA A 574 -5.82 15.90 5.96
N VAL A 575 -7.00 15.36 5.65
CA VAL A 575 -7.98 14.84 6.61
C VAL A 575 -8.17 13.36 6.34
N ALA A 576 -7.93 12.52 7.35
CA ALA A 576 -8.23 11.09 7.24
C ALA A 576 -9.75 10.84 7.34
N GLU A 577 -10.27 9.91 6.55
CA GLU A 577 -11.68 9.50 6.63
C GLU A 577 -11.92 8.64 7.87
N TYR A 578 -11.14 7.58 8.04
CA TYR A 578 -11.31 6.66 9.15
C TYR A 578 -9.99 6.01 9.57
N ARG A 579 -9.64 6.13 10.85
CA ARG A 579 -8.44 5.49 11.44
C ARG A 579 -7.14 5.74 10.66
N ALA A 580 -6.90 7.02 10.34
CA ALA A 580 -5.73 7.48 9.56
C ALA A 580 -5.64 6.85 8.14
N GLN A 581 -6.74 6.35 7.59
CA GLN A 581 -6.82 5.80 6.24
C GLN A 581 -7.91 6.51 5.43
N GLY A 582 -7.69 6.65 4.13
CA GLY A 582 -8.62 7.32 3.20
C GLY A 582 -8.78 8.81 3.51
N GLY A 583 -9.87 9.41 3.04
CA GLY A 583 -10.12 10.85 3.16
C GLY A 583 -9.40 11.63 2.08
N THR A 584 -8.47 12.51 2.46
CA THR A 584 -7.64 13.22 1.49
C THR A 584 -6.64 12.25 0.85
N TRP A 585 -6.72 12.08 -0.47
CA TRP A 585 -5.78 11.29 -1.26
C TRP A 585 -4.54 12.08 -1.62
N ILE A 586 -3.37 11.44 -1.56
CA ILE A 586 -2.08 12.03 -1.87
C ILE A 586 -1.51 11.30 -3.08
N VAL A 587 -1.35 12.05 -4.18
CA VAL A 587 -0.62 11.60 -5.38
C VAL A 587 0.84 11.97 -5.18
N PRO A 588 1.74 11.00 -4.90
CA PRO A 588 3.18 11.27 -4.82
C PRO A 588 3.73 11.63 -6.19
N GLY A 589 4.90 12.28 -6.27
CA GLY A 589 5.60 12.45 -7.55
C GLY A 589 6.03 11.13 -8.19
N ARG A 590 6.28 10.10 -7.36
CA ARG A 590 6.61 8.73 -7.81
C ARG A 590 6.05 7.68 -6.85
N GLY A 591 5.48 6.62 -7.39
CA GLY A 591 4.98 5.48 -6.64
C GLY A 591 3.46 5.41 -6.54
N ARG A 592 2.95 4.67 -5.56
CA ARG A 592 1.53 4.34 -5.43
C ARG A 592 0.69 5.48 -4.86
N LEU A 593 -0.61 5.50 -5.20
CA LEU A 593 -1.58 6.37 -4.53
C LEU A 593 -1.54 6.13 -3.00
N SER A 594 -1.64 7.21 -2.24
CA SER A 594 -1.36 7.19 -0.80
C SER A 594 -2.36 8.04 -0.02
N ASP A 595 -2.35 7.92 1.30
CA ASP A 595 -3.12 8.76 2.23
C ASP A 595 -2.24 9.33 3.35
N THR A 596 -2.88 9.95 4.34
CA THR A 596 -2.23 10.55 5.51
C THR A 596 -1.29 9.59 6.26
N ALA A 597 -1.63 8.31 6.39
CA ALA A 597 -0.78 7.35 7.10
C ALA A 597 0.54 7.10 6.38
N ASP A 598 0.49 7.00 5.04
CA ASP A 598 1.70 6.79 4.23
C ASP A 598 2.64 8.01 4.31
N VAL A 599 2.08 9.22 4.25
CA VAL A 599 2.86 10.46 4.42
C VAL A 599 3.46 10.55 5.82
N ALA A 600 2.70 10.18 6.87
CA ALA A 600 3.21 10.17 8.23
C ALA A 600 4.36 9.17 8.43
N SER A 601 4.24 7.95 7.87
CA SER A 601 5.31 6.95 7.94
C SER A 601 6.58 7.44 7.23
N TYR A 602 6.45 8.07 6.06
CA TYR A 602 7.57 8.66 5.33
C TYR A 602 8.18 9.87 6.05
N ARG A 603 7.37 10.82 6.56
CA ARG A 603 7.82 11.96 7.37
C ARG A 603 8.60 11.51 8.59
N ASN A 604 8.12 10.48 9.27
CA ASN A 604 8.78 9.93 10.45
C ASN A 604 10.15 9.34 10.11
N MET A 605 10.25 8.58 9.01
CA MET A 605 11.53 8.07 8.51
C MET A 605 12.55 9.20 8.27
N ILE A 606 12.14 10.25 7.55
CA ILE A 606 13.01 11.39 7.25
C ILE A 606 13.44 12.15 8.52
N THR A 607 12.52 12.32 9.48
CA THR A 607 12.78 12.99 10.76
C THR A 607 13.79 12.20 11.60
N ILE A 608 13.62 10.88 11.69
CA ILE A 608 14.54 9.98 12.41
C ILE A 608 15.94 10.04 11.79
N ILE A 609 16.04 10.02 10.47
CA ILE A 609 17.34 10.10 9.75
C ILE A 609 18.01 11.45 10.02
N ARG A 610 17.27 12.56 9.92
CA ARG A 610 17.76 13.91 10.25
C ARG A 610 18.38 13.93 11.65
N ASP A 611 17.65 13.41 12.65
CA ASP A 611 18.07 13.49 14.04
C ASP A 611 19.28 12.60 14.33
N ARG A 612 19.37 11.42 13.69
CA ARG A 612 20.56 10.57 13.72
C ARG A 612 21.79 11.26 13.14
N VAL A 613 21.68 11.87 11.96
CA VAL A 613 22.81 12.57 11.31
C VAL A 613 23.18 13.83 12.11
N LYS A 614 22.19 14.57 12.61
CA LYS A 614 22.42 15.76 13.44
C LYS A 614 23.18 15.44 14.73
N ASP A 615 22.84 14.33 15.39
CA ASP A 615 23.58 13.84 16.56
C ASP A 615 25.04 13.44 16.21
N MET A 616 25.27 12.81 15.06
CA MET A 616 26.62 12.49 14.63
C MET A 616 27.44 13.76 14.35
N ILE A 617 26.84 14.77 13.71
CA ILE A 617 27.48 16.08 13.47
C ILE A 617 27.79 16.78 14.80
N SER A 618 26.89 16.74 15.79
CA SER A 618 27.12 17.37 17.09
C SER A 618 28.27 16.71 17.86
N ARG A 619 28.50 15.41 17.64
CA ARG A 619 29.66 14.65 18.14
C ARG A 619 30.94 14.85 17.31
N GLY A 620 30.90 15.69 16.27
CA GLY A 620 32.07 16.05 15.46
C GLY A 620 32.48 15.00 14.42
N LEU A 621 31.59 14.08 14.05
CA LEU A 621 31.89 13.08 13.02
C LEU A 621 31.98 13.75 11.64
N THR A 622 32.94 13.31 10.82
CA THR A 622 33.04 13.72 9.41
C THR A 622 31.99 13.02 8.54
N LEU A 623 31.79 13.50 7.32
CA LEU A 623 30.87 12.87 6.37
C LEU A 623 31.23 11.39 6.12
N GLU A 624 32.50 11.06 5.97
CA GLU A 624 32.96 9.69 5.75
C GLU A 624 32.62 8.79 6.94
N GLN A 625 32.75 9.31 8.16
CA GLN A 625 32.37 8.59 9.38
C GLN A 625 30.86 8.42 9.50
N VAL A 626 30.07 9.43 9.11
CA VAL A 626 28.60 9.34 9.05
C VAL A 626 28.16 8.29 8.03
N LEU A 627 28.75 8.27 6.83
CA LEU A 627 28.46 7.26 5.81
C LEU A 627 28.80 5.84 6.31
N ALA A 628 29.96 5.68 6.95
CA ALA A 628 30.38 4.41 7.53
C ALA A 628 29.46 3.93 8.67
N ALA A 629 28.84 4.85 9.41
CA ALA A 629 27.90 4.54 10.48
C ALA A 629 26.53 4.06 9.97
N ARG A 630 26.22 4.22 8.67
CA ARG A 630 24.96 3.81 8.02
C ARG A 630 23.71 4.25 8.81
N PRO A 631 23.49 5.58 8.99
CA PRO A 631 22.38 6.10 9.81
C PRO A 631 20.98 5.73 9.29
N THR A 632 20.89 5.19 8.08
CA THR A 632 19.65 4.85 7.38
C THR A 632 19.43 3.34 7.19
N MET A 633 20.25 2.48 7.81
CA MET A 633 20.27 1.03 7.55
C MET A 633 18.90 0.34 7.65
N ASP A 634 18.04 0.76 8.57
CA ASP A 634 16.69 0.24 8.74
C ASP A 634 15.71 0.64 7.61
N PHE A 635 16.05 1.63 6.79
CA PHE A 635 15.21 2.10 5.70
C PHE A 635 15.78 1.80 4.31
N ASP A 636 17.06 1.43 4.23
CA ASP A 636 17.78 1.26 2.97
C ASP A 636 17.18 0.17 2.06
N GLY A 637 16.70 -0.93 2.63
CA GLY A 637 16.03 -1.98 1.84
C GLY A 637 14.76 -1.49 1.16
N ARG A 638 14.11 -0.44 1.71
CA ARG A 638 12.80 0.05 1.25
C ARG A 638 12.89 1.28 0.37
N TYR A 639 13.82 2.19 0.65
CA TYR A 639 13.94 3.50 -0.01
C TYR A 639 15.34 3.75 -0.60
N GLY A 640 16.31 2.93 -0.22
CA GLY A 640 17.70 3.07 -0.64
C GLY A 640 17.97 2.46 -2.01
N ALA A 641 19.07 2.91 -2.61
CA ALA A 641 19.61 2.37 -3.85
C ALA A 641 21.13 2.47 -3.82
N THR A 642 21.82 1.46 -4.35
CA THR A 642 23.29 1.43 -4.44
C THR A 642 23.81 1.88 -5.81
N SER A 643 22.91 2.10 -6.78
CA SER A 643 23.23 2.56 -8.13
C SER A 643 22.09 3.41 -8.70
N GLY A 644 22.33 4.04 -9.85
CA GLY A 644 21.37 4.93 -10.50
C GLY A 644 21.60 6.41 -10.20
N ALA A 645 20.63 7.25 -10.56
CA ALA A 645 20.75 8.71 -10.51
C ALA A 645 20.66 9.29 -9.08
N TRP A 646 20.18 8.51 -8.10
CA TRP A 646 20.07 8.93 -6.71
C TRP A 646 20.29 7.72 -5.80
N THR A 647 21.44 7.69 -5.11
CA THR A 647 21.83 6.57 -4.23
C THR A 647 21.65 6.92 -2.76
N THR A 648 21.65 5.90 -1.90
CA THR A 648 21.66 6.09 -0.44
C THR A 648 22.81 6.97 0.02
N GLU A 649 24.00 6.80 -0.56
CA GLU A 649 25.17 7.64 -0.23
C GLU A 649 24.90 9.12 -0.58
N MET A 650 24.36 9.39 -1.78
CA MET A 650 24.02 10.74 -2.21
C MET A 650 22.99 11.40 -1.28
N PHE A 651 21.97 10.64 -0.87
CA PHE A 651 20.98 11.10 0.09
C PHE A 651 21.60 11.45 1.44
N VAL A 652 22.38 10.54 2.05
CA VAL A 652 23.02 10.80 3.36
C VAL A 652 23.98 12.00 3.28
N ARG A 653 24.71 12.14 2.16
CA ARG A 653 25.56 13.31 1.89
C ARG A 653 24.76 14.61 1.86
N ALA A 654 23.64 14.64 1.15
CA ALA A 654 22.77 15.81 1.07
C ALA A 654 22.15 16.16 2.45
N VAL A 655 21.77 15.16 3.25
CA VAL A 655 21.32 15.38 4.64
C VAL A 655 22.43 16.01 5.47
N TYR A 656 23.64 15.46 5.42
CA TYR A 656 24.78 15.99 6.17
C TYR A 656 25.10 17.44 5.77
N GLN A 657 25.18 17.74 4.48
CA GLN A 657 25.47 19.07 3.95
C GLN A 657 24.40 20.10 4.35
N SER A 658 23.11 19.78 4.14
CA SER A 658 22.01 20.69 4.49
C SER A 658 21.90 20.97 6.00
N LEU A 659 22.44 20.11 6.86
CA LEU A 659 22.50 20.35 8.31
C LEU A 659 23.74 21.16 8.74
N GLN A 660 24.76 21.28 7.90
CA GLN A 660 25.92 22.13 8.16
C GLN A 660 25.70 23.59 7.75
N GLU A 661 24.91 23.84 6.70
CA GLU A 661 24.60 25.19 6.21
C GLU A 661 23.68 25.98 7.15
N ASN A 662 22.95 25.29 8.03
CA ASN A 662 22.08 25.88 9.06
C ASN A 662 22.82 26.18 10.38
N LYS A 663 24.14 26.44 10.34
CA LYS A 663 24.95 26.84 11.51
C LYS A 663 25.19 28.34 11.61
#